data_AF-A0A8J7Y4Y6-F1
#
_entry.id   AF-A0A8J7Y4Y6-F1
#
_cell.length_a   1.000
_cell.length_b   1.000
_cell.length_c   1.000
_cell.angle_alpha   90.00
_cell.angle_beta   90.00
_cell.angle_gamma   90.00
#
_symmetry.space_group_name_H-M   'P 1'
#
loop_
_entity.id
_entity.type
_entity.pdbx_description
1 polymer ?
#
loop_
_entity_poly.entity_id
_entity_poly.type
_entity_poly.pdbx_seq_one_letter_code
_entity_poly.pdbx_strand_id
1 'polypeptide(L)'
;MRTNIVTRMRALTLLVIVILSLTVIPVGAPGQPLQKAPDRPLQPAAPMVSMTLEEIREMIRANKYGYTVGETWVYDLPLEERATLMGYRPPSQDLSHLEITDGSLPQGYVPRALPSIFDYRTLGKVTPPRNQGGCGSCWAFSGVGALESKILVEGGPEYNLSEENVLSCNVYNAGCSGGNELIAVNYLTKFGASLETCAPYDAADGTLCKSCAYVRKLSGFKFIGTNLDSADTTKVNLVKQALLDYGPLIVTMDASGPGFSAYTGGVYEWWTPSTENHGVLLIGWNDTLTHSHGTGAWIVKNSWGTSWGEDGYFAIAYGAAMICQTVSAVTLSRAYDTSEITVYYDEYGYEDSFGSGTNTWWGAVQLTPPKNGILKRVEFWSTNSTVNYQLYVYDNISGGGPYGFNTLLASQSGTTTKAGYCSVRLASPPQVNSGDDIFVAIRFNTPGYNYPVPIDDHTPITQRSFDSSDGVTWYNLVQEGYNWDIGIRGVIGDPPAVTFADYPGLFSTNSFFVVGDTAYCTDVLGTGKISYGLAVGGLTENPEGRTDLIMTQTEHDTGNLIIVGGPAVSPVADEFDAILGITYNNNPGVEFDIFCEGESIHLDLTQYPAQDACVIYLGVDNGRNVMVVWGYGWEGTYAGSVLVGDPDFWTTYQNNHLMFVRWIDGNSDGLVQSGEITVETYI
;
A
#
# COMPACT_ATOMS: atom_id res chain seq x y z
N MET A 1 -39.08 -62.55 10.23
CA MET A 1 -39.99 -62.29 11.37
C MET A 1 -39.14 -62.14 12.62
N ARG A 2 -39.25 -60.97 13.30
CA ARG A 2 -39.17 -60.66 14.77
C ARG A 2 -38.30 -61.60 15.64
N THR A 3 -37.38 -61.16 16.54
CA THR A 3 -37.39 -60.09 17.57
C THR A 3 -36.00 -60.08 18.28
N ASN A 4 -35.33 -58.92 18.50
CA ASN A 4 -35.09 -58.15 19.76
C ASN A 4 -34.55 -58.93 21.00
N ILE A 5 -33.67 -58.47 21.94
CA ILE A 5 -32.92 -57.23 22.27
C ILE A 5 -32.02 -57.52 23.55
N VAL A 6 -31.01 -56.65 23.85
CA VAL A 6 -30.11 -56.46 25.06
C VAL A 6 -28.95 -57.48 25.32
N THR A 7 -27.65 -57.16 25.63
CA THR A 7 -27.04 -56.10 26.47
C THR A 7 -25.47 -55.99 26.34
N ARG A 8 -24.92 -54.74 26.25
CA ARG A 8 -23.63 -54.13 26.77
C ARG A 8 -22.26 -54.84 26.50
N MET A 9 -21.09 -54.21 26.31
CA MET A 9 -20.55 -52.85 26.59
C MET A 9 -19.18 -52.66 25.87
N ARG A 10 -18.94 -51.46 25.31
CA ARG A 10 -17.69 -50.67 25.19
C ARG A 10 -16.37 -51.31 24.66
N ALA A 11 -15.91 -50.83 23.50
CA ALA A 11 -14.73 -49.95 23.37
C ALA A 11 -14.62 -49.43 21.91
N LEU A 12 -14.79 -48.12 21.74
CA LEU A 12 -14.53 -47.40 20.50
C LEU A 12 -13.02 -47.13 20.37
N THR A 13 -12.41 -47.56 19.27
CA THR A 13 -11.20 -46.94 18.73
C THR A 13 -11.57 -46.46 17.33
N LEU A 14 -11.92 -45.17 17.21
CA LEU A 14 -12.24 -44.55 15.92
C LEU A 14 -10.92 -44.18 15.23
N LEU A 15 -10.54 -44.96 14.21
CA LEU A 15 -9.47 -44.60 13.29
C LEU A 15 -10.06 -43.63 12.26
N VAL A 16 -9.84 -42.33 12.45
CA VAL A 16 -10.15 -41.32 11.44
C VAL A 16 -9.05 -41.38 10.38
N ILE A 17 -9.35 -41.99 9.24
CA ILE A 17 -8.51 -41.92 8.04
C ILE A 17 -8.74 -40.54 7.43
N VAL A 18 -7.82 -39.62 7.68
CA VAL A 18 -7.68 -38.38 6.91
C VAL A 18 -7.04 -38.77 5.58
N ILE A 19 -7.81 -38.74 4.50
CA ILE A 19 -7.27 -38.81 3.14
C ILE A 19 -6.63 -37.44 2.85
N LEU A 20 -5.34 -37.33 3.14
CA LEU A 20 -4.50 -36.29 2.53
C LEU A 20 -4.35 -36.65 1.05
N SER A 21 -5.03 -35.91 0.19
CA SER A 21 -4.72 -35.87 -1.24
C SER A 21 -3.36 -35.21 -1.41
N LEU A 22 -2.29 -36.00 -1.31
CA LEU A 22 -0.97 -35.66 -1.82
C LEU A 22 -1.06 -35.64 -3.35
N THR A 23 -1.35 -34.48 -3.92
CA THR A 23 -0.93 -34.19 -5.28
C THR A 23 0.59 -34.14 -5.28
N VAL A 24 1.22 -35.20 -5.79
CA VAL A 24 2.63 -35.16 -6.16
C VAL A 24 2.73 -34.23 -7.36
N ILE A 25 2.96 -32.95 -7.07
CA ILE A 25 3.31 -31.94 -8.07
C ILE A 25 4.77 -32.22 -8.45
N PRO A 26 5.14 -32.24 -9.75
CA PRO A 26 6.51 -32.51 -10.16
C PRO A 26 7.42 -31.41 -9.61
N VAL A 27 8.18 -31.75 -8.57
CA VAL A 27 9.34 -30.99 -8.10
C VAL A 27 10.42 -31.14 -9.17
N GLY A 28 11.06 -30.04 -9.58
CA GLY A 28 12.16 -30.11 -10.54
C GLY A 28 13.21 -31.10 -10.06
N ALA A 29 13.63 -32.02 -10.96
CA ALA A 29 14.63 -33.01 -10.62
C ALA A 29 15.96 -32.34 -10.23
N PRO A 30 16.69 -32.86 -9.23
CA PRO A 30 18.04 -32.37 -8.91
C PRO A 30 18.91 -32.35 -10.17
N GLY A 31 19.51 -31.19 -10.48
CA GLY A 31 20.43 -31.02 -11.62
C GLY A 31 19.82 -30.53 -12.94
N GLN A 32 18.58 -30.02 -12.96
CA GLN A 32 18.12 -29.19 -14.08
C GLN A 32 18.79 -27.80 -14.01
N PRO A 33 19.40 -27.30 -15.10
CA PRO A 33 20.04 -25.99 -15.09
C PRO A 33 18.98 -24.88 -14.92
N LEU A 34 19.33 -23.85 -14.14
CA LEU A 34 18.50 -22.67 -13.99
C LEU A 34 18.49 -21.87 -15.30
N GLN A 35 17.32 -21.34 -15.64
CA GLN A 35 17.09 -20.56 -16.85
C GLN A 35 16.48 -19.22 -16.46
N LYS A 36 17.05 -18.15 -17.00
CA LYS A 36 16.48 -16.81 -16.93
C LYS A 36 15.23 -16.70 -17.79
N ALA A 37 14.36 -15.75 -17.46
CA ALA A 37 13.30 -15.35 -18.34
C ALA A 37 13.88 -14.81 -19.67
N PRO A 38 13.13 -14.88 -20.77
CA PRO A 38 13.53 -14.22 -22.00
C PRO A 38 13.67 -12.70 -21.79
N ASP A 39 14.72 -12.11 -22.34
CA ASP A 39 14.85 -10.66 -22.38
C ASP A 39 13.77 -10.03 -23.26
N ARG A 40 13.34 -8.81 -22.91
CA ARG A 40 12.47 -8.01 -23.78
C ARG A 40 13.15 -7.80 -25.14
N PRO A 41 12.45 -8.03 -26.27
CA PRO A 41 12.99 -7.69 -27.59
C PRO A 41 13.30 -6.20 -27.69
N LEU A 42 14.52 -5.86 -28.13
CA LEU A 42 14.91 -4.47 -28.37
C LEU A 42 14.00 -3.83 -29.43
N GLN A 43 13.35 -2.73 -29.07
CA GLN A 43 12.61 -1.89 -30.01
C GLN A 43 13.42 -0.64 -30.33
N PRO A 44 13.58 -0.29 -31.61
CA PRO A 44 14.28 0.94 -31.97
C PRO A 44 13.47 2.15 -31.50
N ALA A 45 14.16 3.23 -31.15
CA ALA A 45 13.49 4.50 -30.83
C ALA A 45 12.67 4.98 -32.04
N ALA A 46 11.45 5.45 -31.76
CA ALA A 46 10.60 6.05 -32.77
C ALA A 46 11.24 7.35 -33.30
N PRO A 47 11.36 7.53 -34.63
CA PRO A 47 11.89 8.78 -35.16
C PRO A 47 10.85 9.89 -34.99
N MET A 48 11.28 11.01 -34.39
CA MET A 48 10.49 12.23 -34.36
C MET A 48 10.35 12.82 -35.76
N VAL A 49 9.12 13.18 -36.14
CA VAL A 49 8.84 13.81 -37.44
C VAL A 49 8.82 15.33 -37.27
N SER A 50 9.70 16.01 -38.02
CA SER A 50 9.68 17.48 -38.11
C SER A 50 8.46 17.95 -38.90
N MET A 51 7.55 18.68 -38.25
CA MET A 51 6.45 19.38 -38.91
C MET A 51 6.35 20.82 -38.40
N THR A 52 6.11 21.75 -39.31
CA THR A 52 5.71 23.12 -38.99
C THR A 52 4.32 23.14 -38.37
N LEU A 53 4.01 24.18 -37.60
CA LEU A 53 2.72 24.31 -36.94
C LEU A 53 1.54 24.33 -37.93
N GLU A 54 1.75 24.85 -39.14
CA GLU A 54 0.72 24.84 -40.17
C GLU A 54 0.51 23.44 -40.76
N GLU A 55 1.58 22.68 -41.01
CA GLU A 55 1.46 21.27 -41.43
C GLU A 55 0.75 20.42 -40.37
N ILE A 56 1.02 20.67 -39.08
CA ILE A 56 0.32 19.99 -37.98
C ILE A 56 -1.16 20.36 -38.00
N ARG A 57 -1.51 21.63 -38.17
CA ARG A 57 -2.91 22.09 -38.29
C ARG A 57 -3.60 21.51 -39.53
N GLU A 58 -2.91 21.40 -40.65
CA GLU A 58 -3.42 20.75 -41.86
C GLU A 58 -3.72 19.27 -41.62
N MET A 59 -2.79 18.54 -40.98
CA MET A 59 -2.99 17.15 -40.58
C MET A 59 -4.20 17.00 -39.64
N ILE A 60 -4.32 17.86 -38.62
CA ILE A 60 -5.47 17.86 -37.71
C ILE A 60 -6.78 18.07 -38.48
N ARG A 61 -6.84 19.07 -39.37
CA ARG A 61 -8.03 19.34 -40.20
C ARG A 61 -8.36 18.19 -41.14
N ALA A 62 -7.36 17.59 -41.78
CA ALA A 62 -7.53 16.49 -42.73
C ALA A 62 -8.07 15.22 -42.04
N ASN A 63 -7.57 14.91 -40.84
CA ASN A 63 -8.00 13.77 -40.05
C ASN A 63 -9.19 14.07 -39.13
N LYS A 64 -9.66 15.32 -39.11
CA LYS A 64 -10.74 15.84 -38.25
C LYS A 64 -10.45 15.65 -36.76
N TYR A 65 -9.19 15.67 -36.35
CA TYR A 65 -8.81 15.46 -34.96
C TYR A 65 -9.36 16.56 -34.03
N GLY A 66 -9.69 16.16 -32.79
CA GLY A 66 -10.37 16.99 -31.79
C GLY A 66 -9.48 17.87 -30.90
N TYR A 67 -8.21 18.10 -31.24
CA TYR A 67 -7.27 18.90 -30.45
C TYR A 67 -6.73 20.11 -31.20
N THR A 68 -6.21 21.08 -30.44
CA THR A 68 -5.58 22.31 -30.95
C THR A 68 -4.08 22.32 -30.67
N VAL A 69 -3.36 23.02 -31.55
CA VAL A 69 -1.91 23.20 -31.45
C VAL A 69 -1.50 24.67 -31.56
N GLY A 70 -0.45 25.03 -30.84
CA GLY A 70 0.12 26.38 -30.77
C GLY A 70 1.61 26.35 -30.48
N GLU A 71 2.20 27.55 -30.37
CA GLU A 71 3.57 27.68 -29.85
C GLU A 71 3.56 27.29 -28.37
N THR A 72 4.38 26.32 -28.00
CA THR A 72 4.61 25.90 -26.62
C THR A 72 6.11 25.88 -26.39
N TRP A 73 6.54 25.99 -25.13
CA TRP A 73 7.97 25.95 -24.83
C TRP A 73 8.64 24.65 -25.31
N VAL A 74 7.90 23.53 -25.35
CA VAL A 74 8.39 22.24 -25.87
C VAL A 74 8.47 22.26 -27.39
N TYR A 75 7.44 22.79 -28.07
CA TYR A 75 7.48 22.92 -29.52
C TYR A 75 8.56 23.89 -30.00
N ASP A 76 8.92 24.89 -29.21
CA ASP A 76 9.96 25.85 -29.58
C ASP A 76 11.39 25.26 -29.51
N LEU A 77 11.57 24.12 -28.83
CA LEU A 77 12.87 23.44 -28.76
C LEU A 77 13.30 22.86 -30.13
N PRO A 78 14.60 22.72 -30.40
CA PRO A 78 15.11 21.86 -31.47
C PRO A 78 14.57 20.42 -31.34
N LEU A 79 14.37 19.72 -32.46
CA LEU A 79 13.81 18.36 -32.45
C LEU A 79 14.60 17.37 -31.59
N GLU A 80 15.93 17.47 -31.60
CA GLU A 80 16.81 16.63 -30.79
C GLU A 80 16.56 16.89 -29.30
N GLU A 81 16.41 18.15 -28.89
CA GLU A 81 16.09 18.53 -27.51
C GLU A 81 14.65 18.14 -27.13
N ARG A 82 13.69 18.18 -28.06
CA ARG A 82 12.33 17.64 -27.79
C ARG A 82 12.36 16.15 -27.49
N ALA A 83 13.19 15.40 -28.23
CA ALA A 83 13.32 13.96 -28.05
C ALA A 83 13.93 13.60 -26.68
N THR A 84 14.77 14.48 -26.10
CA THR A 84 15.32 14.20 -24.75
C THR A 84 14.27 14.25 -23.66
N LEU A 85 13.16 14.98 -23.82
CA LEU A 85 12.06 14.98 -22.85
C LEU A 85 11.31 13.63 -22.80
N MET A 86 11.42 12.82 -23.86
CA MET A 86 10.79 11.51 -24.00
C MET A 86 11.75 10.42 -23.48
N GLY A 87 12.04 10.50 -22.18
CA GLY A 87 13.08 9.71 -21.54
C GLY A 87 12.62 8.35 -21.01
N TYR A 88 11.40 7.89 -21.31
CA TYR A 88 11.00 6.56 -20.87
C TYR A 88 11.73 5.49 -21.70
N ARG A 89 12.38 4.58 -20.98
CA ARG A 89 13.09 3.43 -21.54
C ARG A 89 12.48 2.16 -20.98
N PRO A 90 11.73 1.39 -21.80
CA PRO A 90 11.33 0.02 -21.48
C PRO A 90 12.28 -0.75 -20.55
N PRO A 91 11.78 -1.40 -19.48
CA PRO A 91 12.60 -2.32 -18.71
C PRO A 91 13.13 -3.47 -19.58
N SER A 92 14.28 -4.03 -19.20
CA SER A 92 14.88 -5.21 -19.84
C SER A 92 14.01 -6.46 -19.65
N GLN A 93 13.21 -6.52 -18.59
CA GLN A 93 12.30 -7.62 -18.31
C GLN A 93 11.23 -7.73 -19.41
N ASP A 94 11.03 -8.95 -19.93
CA ASP A 94 9.85 -9.26 -20.73
C ASP A 94 8.62 -9.41 -19.81
N LEU A 95 7.72 -8.43 -19.92
CA LEU A 95 6.45 -8.39 -19.17
C LEU A 95 5.26 -8.89 -20.00
N SER A 96 5.50 -9.56 -21.14
CA SER A 96 4.44 -10.05 -22.03
C SER A 96 3.51 -11.09 -21.37
N HIS A 97 3.99 -11.82 -20.35
CA HIS A 97 3.14 -12.73 -19.56
C HIS A 97 2.11 -11.98 -18.69
N LEU A 98 2.27 -10.67 -18.51
CA LEU A 98 1.30 -9.79 -17.85
C LEU A 98 0.35 -9.10 -18.86
N GLU A 99 0.48 -9.40 -20.15
CA GLU A 99 -0.43 -8.87 -21.17
C GLU A 99 -1.84 -9.41 -20.95
N ILE A 100 -2.80 -8.49 -20.87
CA ILE A 100 -4.21 -8.84 -20.85
C ILE A 100 -4.68 -8.86 -22.31
N THR A 101 -5.13 -10.03 -22.78
CA THR A 101 -5.68 -10.16 -24.13
C THR A 101 -7.13 -9.69 -24.17
N ASP A 102 -7.60 -9.28 -25.35
CA ASP A 102 -8.98 -8.79 -25.52
C ASP A 102 -10.00 -9.85 -25.07
N GLY A 103 -11.01 -9.43 -24.30
CA GLY A 103 -12.00 -10.32 -23.70
C GLY A 103 -11.50 -11.21 -22.55
N SER A 104 -10.24 -11.05 -22.11
CA SER A 104 -9.71 -11.66 -20.88
C SER A 104 -9.67 -10.65 -19.73
N LEU A 105 -9.81 -11.13 -18.50
CA LEU A 105 -9.72 -10.32 -17.29
C LEU A 105 -8.74 -10.98 -16.31
N PRO A 106 -8.00 -10.18 -15.51
CA PRO A 106 -7.15 -10.72 -14.46
C PRO A 106 -7.93 -11.62 -13.52
N GLN A 107 -7.28 -12.68 -13.02
CA GLN A 107 -7.89 -13.59 -12.06
C GLN A 107 -8.34 -12.81 -10.80
N GLY A 108 -9.59 -13.02 -10.40
CA GLY A 108 -10.19 -12.32 -9.24
C GLY A 108 -10.68 -10.90 -9.53
N TYR A 109 -10.60 -10.44 -10.78
CA TYR A 109 -11.24 -9.18 -11.18
C TYR A 109 -12.76 -9.28 -11.03
N VAL A 110 -13.33 -8.39 -10.23
CA VAL A 110 -14.78 -8.22 -10.07
C VAL A 110 -15.13 -6.84 -10.65
N PRO A 111 -15.80 -6.78 -11.81
CA PRO A 111 -16.19 -5.51 -12.41
C PRO A 111 -17.10 -4.72 -11.46
N ARG A 112 -16.83 -3.43 -11.30
CA ARG A 112 -17.68 -2.50 -10.56
C ARG A 112 -18.40 -1.54 -11.48
N ALA A 113 -19.48 -0.92 -11.00
CA ALA A 113 -20.10 0.19 -11.70
C ALA A 113 -19.14 1.38 -11.67
N LEU A 114 -18.81 1.91 -12.84
CA LEU A 114 -17.87 3.03 -13.01
C LEU A 114 -18.64 4.29 -13.41
N PRO A 115 -18.31 5.47 -12.85
CA PRO A 115 -18.88 6.72 -13.33
C PRO A 115 -18.42 7.03 -14.77
N SER A 116 -19.23 7.77 -15.52
CA SER A 116 -18.87 8.19 -16.89
C SER A 116 -17.77 9.25 -16.92
N ILE A 117 -17.60 10.00 -15.83
CA ILE A 117 -16.61 11.06 -15.68
C ILE A 117 -15.98 10.92 -14.30
N PHE A 118 -14.66 10.94 -14.24
CA PHE A 118 -13.92 10.91 -12.99
C PHE A 118 -12.62 11.71 -13.14
N ASP A 119 -12.28 12.52 -12.14
CA ASP A 119 -11.09 13.36 -12.17
C ASP A 119 -10.58 13.62 -10.75
N TYR A 120 -9.41 13.08 -10.41
CA TYR A 120 -8.82 13.23 -9.08
C TYR A 120 -8.47 14.69 -8.71
N ARG A 121 -8.37 15.62 -9.67
CA ARG A 121 -8.18 17.05 -9.38
C ARG A 121 -9.37 17.61 -8.62
N THR A 122 -10.58 17.17 -8.95
CA THR A 122 -11.82 17.61 -8.28
C THR A 122 -11.91 17.14 -6.84
N LEU A 123 -11.11 16.13 -6.47
CA LEU A 123 -11.03 15.54 -5.14
C LEU A 123 -9.80 16.01 -4.34
N GLY A 124 -8.95 16.88 -4.91
CA GLY A 124 -7.71 17.31 -4.27
C GLY A 124 -6.70 16.18 -4.06
N LYS A 125 -6.72 15.14 -4.92
CA LYS A 125 -5.86 13.94 -4.79
C LYS A 125 -4.71 13.89 -5.79
N VAL A 126 -4.38 15.03 -6.40
CA VAL A 126 -3.27 15.19 -7.37
C VAL A 126 -2.56 16.49 -7.05
N THR A 127 -1.24 16.44 -6.92
CA THR A 127 -0.39 17.64 -6.77
C THR A 127 -0.29 18.41 -8.09
N PRO A 128 0.06 19.71 -8.08
CA PRO A 128 0.25 20.48 -9.31
C PRO A 128 1.29 19.87 -10.28
N PRO A 129 1.18 20.10 -11.60
CA PRO A 129 2.20 19.68 -12.57
C PRO A 129 3.55 20.34 -12.30
N ARG A 130 4.61 19.52 -12.36
CA ARG A 130 6.01 19.95 -12.27
C ARG A 130 6.64 20.01 -13.66
N ASN A 131 7.88 20.51 -13.74
CA ASN A 131 8.56 20.71 -15.02
C ASN A 131 9.91 19.99 -15.04
N GLN A 132 10.04 18.96 -15.88
CA GLN A 132 11.24 18.18 -16.08
C GLN A 132 12.33 18.90 -16.89
N GLY A 133 12.02 20.06 -17.48
CA GLY A 133 12.96 20.81 -18.33
C GLY A 133 13.41 20.01 -19.54
N GLY A 134 14.68 20.16 -19.95
CA GLY A 134 15.26 19.43 -21.09
C GLY A 134 15.70 17.99 -20.78
N CYS A 135 15.40 17.47 -19.60
CA CYS A 135 15.88 16.20 -19.09
C CYS A 135 14.91 15.04 -19.38
N GLY A 136 15.43 13.86 -19.71
CA GLY A 136 14.64 12.63 -19.92
C GLY A 136 14.19 11.96 -18.64
N SER A 137 13.63 12.72 -17.70
CA SER A 137 13.32 12.26 -16.34
C SER A 137 11.84 11.97 -16.12
N CYS A 138 11.01 11.89 -17.17
CA CYS A 138 9.57 11.60 -17.07
C CYS A 138 9.25 10.35 -16.21
N TRP A 139 10.13 9.36 -16.21
CA TRP A 139 10.04 8.15 -15.39
C TRP A 139 10.13 8.43 -13.88
N ALA A 140 10.93 9.41 -13.46
CA ALA A 140 11.04 9.86 -12.08
C ALA A 140 9.81 10.68 -11.69
N PHE A 141 9.37 11.61 -12.55
CA PHE A 141 8.18 12.43 -12.31
C PHE A 141 6.90 11.60 -12.21
N SER A 142 6.72 10.59 -13.05
CA SER A 142 5.54 9.72 -12.97
C SER A 142 5.56 8.87 -11.69
N GLY A 143 6.72 8.31 -11.33
CA GLY A 143 6.90 7.54 -10.08
C GLY A 143 6.67 8.37 -8.82
N VAL A 144 7.27 9.55 -8.74
CA VAL A 144 7.10 10.48 -7.60
C VAL A 144 5.67 11.00 -7.54
N GLY A 145 5.10 11.44 -8.66
CA GLY A 145 3.72 11.93 -8.73
C GLY A 145 2.69 10.87 -8.34
N ALA A 146 2.93 9.60 -8.66
CA ALA A 146 2.08 8.49 -8.20
C ALA A 146 2.19 8.27 -6.70
N LEU A 147 3.39 8.38 -6.10
CA LEU A 147 3.56 8.29 -4.66
C LEU A 147 2.89 9.48 -3.93
N GLU A 148 3.07 10.71 -4.41
CA GLU A 148 2.39 11.90 -3.86
C GLU A 148 0.88 11.73 -3.87
N SER A 149 0.33 11.30 -5.02
CA SER A 149 -1.10 11.09 -5.17
C SER A 149 -1.61 9.95 -4.28
N LYS A 150 -0.84 8.87 -4.14
CA LYS A 150 -1.18 7.77 -3.23
C LYS A 150 -1.29 8.24 -1.78
N ILE A 151 -0.38 9.11 -1.33
CA ILE A 151 -0.43 9.70 0.01
C ILE A 151 -1.73 10.50 0.19
N LEU A 152 -2.09 11.32 -0.79
CA LEU A 152 -3.33 12.10 -0.75
C LEU A 152 -4.57 11.21 -0.75
N VAL A 153 -4.61 10.17 -1.58
CA VAL A 153 -5.72 9.20 -1.64
C VAL A 153 -5.90 8.48 -0.30
N GLU A 154 -4.80 8.17 0.39
CA GLU A 154 -4.78 7.60 1.75
C GLU A 154 -5.08 8.61 2.86
N GLY A 155 -5.45 9.85 2.54
CA GLY A 155 -5.77 10.89 3.52
C GLY A 155 -4.55 11.55 4.18
N GLY A 156 -3.35 11.27 3.69
CA GLY A 156 -2.12 11.90 4.16
C GLY A 156 -1.95 13.35 3.68
N PRO A 157 -0.92 14.05 4.20
CA PRO A 157 -0.65 15.43 3.84
C PRO A 157 -0.13 15.55 2.40
N GLU A 158 -0.34 16.71 1.80
CA GLU A 158 0.28 17.06 0.53
C GLU A 158 1.80 17.22 0.72
N TYR A 159 2.57 16.46 -0.06
CA TYR A 159 4.02 16.61 -0.16
C TYR A 159 4.40 17.13 -1.53
N ASN A 160 5.47 17.93 -1.56
CA ASN A 160 6.26 18.19 -2.75
C ASN A 160 7.55 17.38 -2.63
N LEU A 161 7.54 16.18 -3.19
CA LEU A 161 8.63 15.21 -3.13
C LEU A 161 9.67 15.54 -4.22
N SER A 162 10.92 15.14 -4.00
CA SER A 162 12.05 15.46 -4.87
C SER A 162 12.25 14.41 -5.95
N GLU A 163 11.95 14.76 -7.21
CA GLU A 163 12.36 13.95 -8.35
C GLU A 163 13.89 13.90 -8.50
N GLU A 164 14.59 14.98 -8.16
CA GLU A 164 16.05 15.05 -8.21
C GLU A 164 16.69 13.95 -7.38
N ASN A 165 16.18 13.72 -6.17
CA ASN A 165 16.75 12.70 -5.29
C ASN A 165 16.58 11.29 -5.87
N VAL A 166 15.46 11.02 -6.56
CA VAL A 166 15.27 9.76 -7.30
C VAL A 166 16.21 9.68 -8.50
N LEU A 167 16.42 10.80 -9.19
CA LEU A 167 17.23 10.91 -10.40
C LEU A 167 18.74 10.74 -10.16
N SER A 168 19.31 11.44 -9.18
CA SER A 168 20.76 11.44 -8.95
C SER A 168 21.25 10.43 -7.92
N CYS A 169 20.37 9.80 -7.12
CA CYS A 169 20.76 8.79 -6.12
C CYS A 169 20.42 7.33 -6.49
N ASN A 170 19.81 7.06 -7.64
CA ASN A 170 19.59 5.68 -8.08
C ASN A 170 20.90 5.03 -8.54
N VAL A 171 20.99 3.70 -8.37
CA VAL A 171 22.19 2.93 -8.72
C VAL A 171 22.38 2.76 -10.24
N TYR A 172 21.34 3.00 -11.03
CA TYR A 172 21.37 2.85 -12.49
C TYR A 172 22.11 3.99 -13.18
N ASN A 173 22.29 5.13 -12.51
CA ASN A 173 22.77 6.37 -13.12
C ASN A 173 21.96 6.72 -14.38
N ALA A 174 20.65 6.46 -14.34
CA ALA A 174 19.72 6.67 -15.45
C ALA A 174 19.65 8.15 -15.85
N GLY A 175 19.49 9.03 -14.86
CA GLY A 175 19.59 10.46 -15.04
C GLY A 175 18.64 11.03 -16.10
N CYS A 176 19.12 12.04 -16.83
CA CYS A 176 18.47 12.63 -17.99
C CYS A 176 18.56 11.79 -19.26
N SER A 177 19.35 10.71 -19.24
CA SER A 177 19.41 9.77 -20.36
C SER A 177 18.16 8.89 -20.45
N GLY A 178 17.37 8.78 -19.38
CA GLY A 178 16.11 8.06 -19.38
C GLY A 178 16.09 6.81 -18.52
N GLY A 179 14.89 6.36 -18.17
CA GLY A 179 14.64 5.27 -17.23
C GLY A 179 13.18 4.79 -17.28
N ASN A 180 12.76 4.02 -16.28
CA ASN A 180 11.41 3.48 -16.17
C ASN A 180 10.90 3.44 -14.73
N GLU A 181 9.65 3.04 -14.55
CA GLU A 181 8.97 2.94 -13.27
C GLU A 181 9.68 1.99 -12.29
N LEU A 182 10.33 0.91 -12.76
CA LEU A 182 11.04 -0.01 -11.87
C LEU A 182 12.27 0.64 -11.23
N ILE A 183 12.97 1.51 -11.96
CA ILE A 183 14.10 2.29 -11.41
C ILE A 183 13.60 3.22 -10.30
N ALA A 184 12.50 3.95 -10.54
CA ALA A 184 11.92 4.84 -9.53
C ALA A 184 11.41 4.07 -8.31
N VAL A 185 10.67 2.97 -8.53
CA VAL A 185 10.14 2.12 -7.46
C VAL A 185 11.26 1.46 -6.67
N ASN A 186 12.32 1.00 -7.32
CA ASN A 186 13.47 0.42 -6.64
C ASN A 186 14.09 1.42 -5.65
N TYR A 187 14.27 2.68 -6.08
CA TYR A 187 14.75 3.74 -5.21
C TYR A 187 13.79 4.01 -4.04
N LEU A 188 12.50 4.24 -4.33
CA LEU A 188 11.48 4.63 -3.35
C LEU A 188 11.16 3.53 -2.33
N THR A 189 11.34 2.25 -2.70
CA THR A 189 11.17 1.10 -1.80
C THR A 189 12.39 0.83 -0.94
N LYS A 190 13.60 1.17 -1.39
CA LYS A 190 14.82 1.02 -0.58
C LYS A 190 14.98 2.16 0.41
N PHE A 191 14.97 3.38 -0.12
CA PHE A 191 15.37 4.56 0.62
C PHE A 191 14.16 5.35 1.11
N GLY A 192 13.20 5.60 0.23
CA GLY A 192 12.06 6.49 0.49
C GLY A 192 12.16 7.77 -0.33
N ALA A 193 11.21 8.67 -0.10
CA ALA A 193 11.10 9.94 -0.80
C ALA A 193 11.51 11.10 0.10
N SER A 194 12.35 11.97 -0.45
CA SER A 194 12.76 13.23 0.18
C SER A 194 11.89 14.39 -0.32
N LEU A 195 11.90 15.51 0.40
CA LEU A 195 11.23 16.74 -0.04
C LEU A 195 12.04 17.46 -1.12
N GLU A 196 11.33 18.09 -2.07
CA GLU A 196 11.91 18.95 -3.11
C GLU A 196 12.75 20.09 -2.53
N THR A 197 12.36 20.63 -1.38
CA THR A 197 13.17 21.66 -0.68
C THR A 197 14.53 21.13 -0.20
N CYS A 198 14.68 19.81 -0.04
CA CYS A 198 15.96 19.22 0.28
C CYS A 198 16.82 19.08 -0.96
N ALA A 199 16.34 18.44 -2.03
CA ALA A 199 17.07 18.31 -3.29
C ALA A 199 16.23 18.91 -4.42
N PRO A 200 16.37 20.23 -4.67
CA PRO A 200 15.62 20.89 -5.73
C PRO A 200 16.00 20.36 -7.10
N TYR A 201 15.02 20.19 -7.97
CA TYR A 201 15.20 19.72 -9.33
C TYR A 201 15.98 20.73 -10.18
N ASP A 202 16.99 20.25 -10.91
CA ASP A 202 17.89 21.08 -11.70
C ASP A 202 17.85 20.80 -13.22
N ALA A 203 17.11 19.76 -13.62
CA ALA A 203 16.98 19.29 -15.00
C ALA A 203 18.33 18.92 -15.68
N ALA A 204 19.32 18.44 -14.93
CA ALA A 204 20.63 18.10 -15.46
C ALA A 204 21.23 16.83 -14.84
N ASP A 205 22.12 16.18 -15.61
CA ASP A 205 22.97 15.12 -15.08
C ASP A 205 24.17 15.70 -14.32
N GLY A 206 24.68 14.93 -13.36
CA GLY A 206 25.89 15.27 -12.61
C GLY A 206 25.64 16.01 -11.29
N THR A 207 24.38 16.26 -10.93
CA THR A 207 24.05 16.64 -9.56
C THR A 207 24.38 15.51 -8.61
N LEU A 208 25.13 15.86 -7.56
CA LEU A 208 25.55 14.89 -6.57
C LEU A 208 24.35 14.44 -5.76
N CYS A 209 24.23 13.12 -5.57
CA CYS A 209 23.23 12.54 -4.68
C CYS A 209 23.30 13.23 -3.30
N LYS A 210 22.23 13.96 -2.97
CA LYS A 210 22.14 14.71 -1.72
C LYS A 210 21.63 13.83 -0.60
N SER A 211 22.31 13.89 0.55
CA SER A 211 21.83 13.28 1.78
C SER A 211 20.64 14.07 2.31
N CYS A 212 19.45 13.50 2.16
CA CYS A 212 18.17 14.09 2.53
C CYS A 212 17.43 13.19 3.51
N ALA A 213 16.63 13.79 4.39
CA ALA A 213 15.71 13.04 5.23
C ALA A 213 14.52 12.56 4.39
N TYR A 214 14.17 11.30 4.53
CA TYR A 214 13.00 10.72 3.88
C TYR A 214 11.74 10.96 4.73
N VAL A 215 10.63 11.28 4.07
CA VAL A 215 9.34 11.58 4.72
C VAL A 215 8.29 10.50 4.48
N ARG A 216 8.41 9.77 3.37
CA ARG A 216 7.53 8.66 3.01
C ARG A 216 8.33 7.53 2.38
N LYS A 217 7.84 6.31 2.48
CA LYS A 217 8.42 5.14 1.81
C LYS A 217 7.35 4.42 0.99
N LEU A 218 7.71 4.01 -0.22
CA LEU A 218 6.86 3.16 -1.04
C LEU A 218 6.92 1.73 -0.47
N SER A 219 5.77 1.15 -0.14
CA SER A 219 5.71 -0.19 0.47
C SER A 219 4.90 -1.21 -0.32
N GLY A 220 4.31 -0.81 -1.45
CA GLY A 220 3.67 -1.73 -2.38
C GLY A 220 3.54 -1.15 -3.76
N PHE A 221 3.90 -1.93 -4.78
CA PHE A 221 3.83 -1.56 -6.19
C PHE A 221 3.24 -2.70 -7.01
N LYS A 222 2.43 -2.38 -8.02
CA LYS A 222 1.75 -3.36 -8.86
C LYS A 222 1.75 -2.95 -10.32
N PHE A 223 2.17 -3.85 -11.20
CA PHE A 223 1.77 -3.83 -12.61
C PHE A 223 0.31 -4.26 -12.72
N ILE A 224 -0.53 -3.38 -13.26
CA ILE A 224 -1.92 -3.70 -13.58
C ILE A 224 -1.97 -4.60 -14.82
N GLY A 225 -1.09 -4.33 -15.79
CA GLY A 225 -0.90 -5.13 -16.99
C GLY A 225 -0.25 -4.31 -18.10
N THR A 226 -0.08 -4.96 -19.25
CA THR A 226 0.41 -4.34 -20.49
C THR A 226 -0.68 -4.39 -21.57
N ASN A 227 -0.58 -3.50 -22.57
CA ASN A 227 -1.51 -3.39 -23.69
C ASN A 227 -2.98 -3.19 -23.23
N LEU A 228 -3.18 -2.26 -22.28
CA LEU A 228 -4.44 -2.10 -21.54
C LEU A 228 -5.36 -0.98 -22.04
N ASP A 229 -4.95 -0.21 -23.05
CA ASP A 229 -5.87 0.71 -23.71
C ASP A 229 -5.96 0.39 -25.20
N SER A 230 -7.16 -0.03 -25.59
CA SER A 230 -7.50 -0.43 -26.95
C SER A 230 -8.95 -0.08 -27.21
N ALA A 231 -9.46 -0.41 -28.41
CA ALA A 231 -10.90 -0.35 -28.67
C ALA A 231 -11.74 -1.30 -27.79
N ASP A 232 -11.11 -2.18 -26.99
CA ASP A 232 -11.79 -3.04 -26.03
C ASP A 232 -12.16 -2.27 -24.75
N THR A 233 -13.46 -2.04 -24.59
CA THR A 233 -14.04 -1.39 -23.40
C THR A 233 -13.79 -2.16 -22.11
N THR A 234 -13.54 -3.47 -22.18
CA THR A 234 -13.19 -4.30 -21.00
C THR A 234 -11.85 -3.88 -20.41
N LYS A 235 -10.86 -3.63 -21.26
CA LYS A 235 -9.52 -3.18 -20.84
C LYS A 235 -9.54 -1.75 -20.33
N VAL A 236 -10.24 -0.86 -21.02
CA VAL A 236 -10.49 0.51 -20.54
C VAL A 236 -11.13 0.49 -19.14
N ASN A 237 -12.14 -0.36 -18.92
CA ASN A 237 -12.77 -0.48 -17.61
C ASN A 237 -11.84 -1.06 -16.53
N LEU A 238 -10.92 -1.98 -16.89
CA LEU A 238 -9.90 -2.46 -15.98
C LEU A 238 -8.97 -1.32 -15.52
N VAL A 239 -8.54 -0.45 -16.42
CA VAL A 239 -7.69 0.71 -16.10
C VAL A 239 -8.46 1.71 -15.22
N LYS A 240 -9.73 2.02 -15.55
CA LYS A 240 -10.60 2.88 -14.73
C LYS A 240 -10.78 2.33 -13.32
N GLN A 241 -11.04 1.03 -13.20
CA GLN A 241 -11.21 0.40 -11.89
C GLN A 241 -9.89 0.42 -11.10
N ALA A 242 -8.75 0.14 -11.73
CA ALA A 242 -7.45 0.25 -11.08
C ALA A 242 -7.16 1.69 -10.61
N LEU A 243 -7.57 2.70 -11.37
CA LEU A 243 -7.44 4.11 -11.01
C LEU A 243 -8.26 4.44 -9.74
N LEU A 244 -9.45 3.86 -9.59
CA LEU A 244 -10.26 3.99 -8.36
C LEU A 244 -9.68 3.18 -7.19
N ASP A 245 -9.22 1.96 -7.43
CA ASP A 245 -8.74 1.05 -6.38
C ASP A 245 -7.39 1.49 -5.78
N TYR A 246 -6.52 2.11 -6.57
CA TYR A 246 -5.14 2.40 -6.16
C TYR A 246 -4.75 3.87 -6.19
N GLY A 247 -5.57 4.75 -6.77
CA GLY A 247 -5.20 6.14 -7.02
C GLY A 247 -4.58 6.35 -8.40
N PRO A 248 -4.08 7.56 -8.70
CA PRO A 248 -3.42 7.89 -9.97
C PRO A 248 -2.37 6.86 -10.40
N LEU A 249 -2.43 6.47 -11.67
CA LEU A 249 -1.65 5.38 -12.25
C LEU A 249 -0.48 5.90 -13.06
N ILE A 250 0.66 5.22 -12.99
CA ILE A 250 1.78 5.44 -13.90
C ILE A 250 1.44 4.74 -15.21
N VAL A 251 1.42 5.47 -16.31
CA VAL A 251 1.15 4.93 -17.64
C VAL A 251 2.18 5.41 -18.65
N THR A 252 2.46 4.56 -19.63
CA THR A 252 3.38 4.87 -20.74
C THR A 252 2.61 5.20 -22.01
N MET A 253 3.25 5.97 -22.90
CA MET A 253 2.73 6.32 -24.23
C MET A 253 3.86 6.59 -25.22
N ASP A 254 3.52 6.64 -26.51
CA ASP A 254 4.36 7.20 -27.57
C ASP A 254 4.06 8.71 -27.73
N ALA A 255 4.96 9.54 -27.22
CA ALA A 255 4.88 11.00 -27.27
C ALA A 255 5.48 11.59 -28.57
N SER A 256 5.93 10.76 -29.51
CA SER A 256 6.59 11.20 -30.76
C SER A 256 5.63 11.79 -31.79
N GLY A 257 4.33 11.75 -31.51
CA GLY A 257 3.31 12.23 -32.42
C GLY A 257 3.49 13.72 -32.76
N PRO A 258 3.35 14.12 -34.03
CA PRO A 258 3.78 15.44 -34.51
C PRO A 258 3.07 16.61 -33.82
N GLY A 259 1.84 16.42 -33.34
CA GLY A 259 1.07 17.44 -32.63
C GLY A 259 1.27 17.49 -31.11
N PHE A 260 1.96 16.52 -30.51
CA PHE A 260 1.99 16.41 -29.04
C PHE A 260 2.81 17.52 -28.39
N SER A 261 4.03 17.77 -28.88
CA SER A 261 4.86 18.89 -28.39
C SER A 261 4.14 20.24 -28.47
N ALA A 262 3.35 20.46 -29.52
CA ALA A 262 2.60 21.70 -29.77
C ALA A 262 1.20 21.74 -29.14
N TYR A 263 0.80 20.73 -28.36
CA TYR A 263 -0.56 20.60 -27.84
C TYR A 263 -0.94 21.78 -26.93
N THR A 264 -2.17 22.29 -27.11
CA THR A 264 -2.73 23.43 -26.34
C THR A 264 -4.12 23.18 -25.77
N GLY A 265 -4.81 22.11 -26.18
CA GLY A 265 -6.15 21.77 -25.66
C GLY A 265 -6.94 20.80 -26.54
N GLY A 266 -8.06 20.32 -26.00
CA GLY A 266 -8.94 19.35 -26.66
C GLY A 266 -8.50 17.90 -26.50
N VAL A 267 -9.09 16.96 -27.24
CA VAL A 267 -8.78 15.53 -27.10
C VAL A 267 -7.66 15.15 -28.08
N TYR A 268 -6.47 14.88 -27.55
CA TYR A 268 -5.33 14.47 -28.36
C TYR A 268 -5.61 13.14 -29.06
N GLU A 269 -5.27 13.08 -30.35
CA GLU A 269 -5.49 11.92 -31.21
C GLU A 269 -4.27 11.66 -32.08
N TRP A 270 -3.75 10.43 -32.01
CA TRP A 270 -2.72 9.93 -32.90
C TRP A 270 -2.79 8.40 -32.99
N TRP A 271 -3.00 7.86 -34.19
CA TRP A 271 -3.40 6.46 -34.41
C TRP A 271 -2.34 5.63 -35.14
N THR A 272 -1.17 6.20 -35.39
CA THR A 272 -0.02 5.48 -35.97
C THR A 272 1.23 5.57 -35.07
N PRO A 273 1.11 5.29 -33.76
CA PRO A 273 2.25 5.20 -32.86
C PRO A 273 3.11 3.97 -33.18
N SER A 274 4.32 3.94 -32.64
CA SER A 274 5.28 2.85 -32.86
C SER A 274 5.91 2.30 -31.59
N THR A 275 6.33 3.16 -30.65
CA THR A 275 7.09 2.72 -29.47
C THR A 275 6.89 3.68 -28.31
N GLU A 276 6.54 3.14 -27.14
CA GLU A 276 6.43 3.91 -25.91
C GLU A 276 7.77 4.59 -25.54
N ASN A 277 7.73 5.88 -25.28
CA ASN A 277 8.92 6.69 -24.96
C ASN A 277 8.64 7.79 -23.94
N HIS A 278 7.42 7.89 -23.41
CA HIS A 278 7.09 8.84 -22.36
C HIS A 278 6.28 8.20 -21.24
N GLY A 279 6.60 8.57 -20.00
CA GLY A 279 5.89 8.13 -18.80
C GLY A 279 5.10 9.29 -18.20
N VAL A 280 3.81 9.10 -17.95
CA VAL A 280 2.88 10.13 -17.47
C VAL A 280 1.99 9.58 -16.36
N LEU A 281 1.26 10.46 -15.69
CA LEU A 281 0.35 10.08 -14.60
C LEU A 281 -1.11 10.18 -15.06
N LEU A 282 -1.79 9.04 -15.15
CA LEU A 282 -3.22 8.96 -15.44
C LEU A 282 -4.02 9.31 -14.19
N ILE A 283 -4.90 10.31 -14.28
CA ILE A 283 -5.60 10.90 -13.11
C ILE A 283 -7.12 10.91 -13.24
N GLY A 284 -7.66 10.52 -14.39
CA GLY A 284 -9.09 10.55 -14.63
C GLY A 284 -9.49 10.06 -16.01
N TRP A 285 -10.78 10.12 -16.27
CA TRP A 285 -11.37 9.84 -17.57
C TRP A 285 -12.67 10.62 -17.77
N ASN A 286 -13.08 10.76 -19.03
CA ASN A 286 -14.35 11.34 -19.40
C ASN A 286 -14.90 10.65 -20.66
N ASP A 287 -15.91 9.80 -20.47
CA ASP A 287 -16.57 9.02 -21.52
C ASP A 287 -17.40 9.88 -22.48
N THR A 288 -17.65 11.15 -22.13
CA THR A 288 -18.48 12.06 -22.91
C THR A 288 -17.69 12.94 -23.88
N LEU A 289 -16.35 12.98 -23.76
CA LEU A 289 -15.51 13.76 -24.66
C LEU A 289 -15.50 13.13 -26.06
N THR A 290 -15.92 13.90 -27.05
CA THR A 290 -16.03 13.46 -28.45
C THR A 290 -14.75 13.76 -29.21
N HIS A 291 -14.33 12.83 -30.06
CA HIS A 291 -13.16 12.97 -30.93
C HIS A 291 -13.43 12.24 -32.27
N SER A 292 -12.49 12.25 -33.21
CA SER A 292 -12.78 11.79 -34.58
C SER A 292 -13.01 10.27 -34.70
N HIS A 293 -12.60 9.50 -33.69
CA HIS A 293 -12.74 8.05 -33.63
C HIS A 293 -13.79 7.55 -32.60
N GLY A 294 -14.58 8.46 -32.00
CA GLY A 294 -15.65 8.08 -31.08
C GLY A 294 -15.77 9.02 -29.89
N THR A 295 -16.01 8.41 -28.73
CA THR A 295 -16.15 9.12 -27.46
C THR A 295 -15.32 8.44 -26.39
N GLY A 296 -14.81 9.24 -25.46
CA GLY A 296 -14.03 8.76 -24.33
C GLY A 296 -12.57 9.18 -24.43
N ALA A 297 -12.09 9.74 -23.33
CA ALA A 297 -10.71 10.16 -23.21
C ALA A 297 -10.21 10.00 -21.78
N TRP A 298 -8.92 9.70 -21.66
CA TRP A 298 -8.18 9.79 -20.43
C TRP A 298 -7.85 11.24 -20.10
N ILE A 299 -7.76 11.55 -18.80
CA ILE A 299 -7.24 12.82 -18.28
C ILE A 299 -5.89 12.53 -17.66
N VAL A 300 -4.86 13.22 -18.13
CA VAL A 300 -3.46 12.89 -17.82
C VAL A 300 -2.71 14.12 -17.32
N LYS A 301 -1.92 13.94 -16.25
CA LYS A 301 -0.95 14.91 -15.74
C LYS A 301 0.39 14.67 -16.42
N ASN A 302 0.91 15.70 -17.09
CA ASN A 302 2.23 15.69 -17.70
C ASN A 302 3.29 16.31 -16.77
N SER A 303 4.56 16.18 -17.13
CA SER A 303 5.73 16.70 -16.40
C SER A 303 6.42 17.84 -17.15
N TRP A 304 5.70 18.56 -18.02
CA TRP A 304 6.22 19.66 -18.83
C TRP A 304 5.83 21.05 -18.31
N GLY A 305 5.47 21.14 -17.03
CA GLY A 305 5.08 22.38 -16.38
C GLY A 305 3.69 22.89 -16.79
N THR A 306 3.21 23.89 -16.05
CA THR A 306 1.87 24.46 -16.24
C THR A 306 1.74 25.34 -17.49
N SER A 307 2.85 25.71 -18.14
CA SER A 307 2.85 26.49 -19.37
C SER A 307 2.66 25.65 -20.64
N TRP A 308 2.48 24.33 -20.51
CA TRP A 308 2.23 23.42 -21.63
C TRP A 308 0.84 22.79 -21.50
N GLY A 309 0.17 22.56 -22.64
CA GLY A 309 -1.16 21.93 -22.67
C GLY A 309 -2.23 22.72 -21.92
N GLU A 310 -3.11 22.01 -21.21
CA GLU A 310 -4.17 22.57 -20.39
C GLU A 310 -3.68 22.70 -18.94
N ASP A 311 -2.83 23.70 -18.67
CA ASP A 311 -2.19 23.93 -17.38
C ASP A 311 -1.32 22.75 -16.89
N GLY A 312 -0.61 22.08 -17.81
CA GLY A 312 0.22 20.90 -17.54
C GLY A 312 -0.54 19.58 -17.62
N TYR A 313 -1.82 19.61 -17.98
CA TYR A 313 -2.65 18.44 -18.24
C TYR A 313 -3.00 18.32 -19.72
N PHE A 314 -3.50 17.15 -20.10
CA PHE A 314 -4.09 16.92 -21.42
C PHE A 314 -5.15 15.83 -21.36
N ALA A 315 -6.11 15.91 -22.29
CA ALA A 315 -7.01 14.80 -22.59
C ALA A 315 -6.49 14.01 -23.80
N ILE A 316 -6.57 12.69 -23.76
CA ILE A 316 -6.17 11.80 -24.87
C ILE A 316 -7.23 10.73 -25.11
N ALA A 317 -7.60 10.52 -26.38
CA ALA A 317 -8.60 9.52 -26.75
C ALA A 317 -8.17 8.11 -26.32
N TYR A 318 -9.14 7.27 -25.93
CA TYR A 318 -8.87 5.85 -25.68
C TYR A 318 -8.26 5.18 -26.93
N GLY A 319 -7.19 4.40 -26.73
CA GLY A 319 -6.43 3.70 -27.76
C GLY A 319 -5.49 4.58 -28.60
N ALA A 320 -5.40 5.89 -28.32
CA ALA A 320 -4.51 6.78 -29.04
C ALA A 320 -3.08 6.75 -28.46
N ALA A 321 -2.08 6.92 -29.34
CA ALA A 321 -0.67 7.08 -29.01
C ALA A 321 -0.06 5.97 -28.14
N MET A 322 -0.61 4.75 -28.16
CA MET A 322 -0.19 3.66 -27.25
C MET A 322 -0.23 4.06 -25.77
N ILE A 323 -1.10 4.99 -25.37
CA ILE A 323 -1.30 5.27 -23.94
C ILE A 323 -1.69 3.98 -23.23
N CYS A 324 -1.25 3.79 -21.98
CA CYS A 324 -1.47 2.56 -21.21
C CYS A 324 -0.87 1.29 -21.87
N GLN A 325 0.19 1.43 -22.67
CA GLN A 325 0.99 0.28 -23.14
C GLN A 325 1.56 -0.52 -21.96
N THR A 326 1.97 0.18 -20.91
CA THR A 326 2.25 -0.36 -19.57
C THR A 326 1.47 0.47 -18.55
N VAL A 327 0.79 -0.20 -17.61
CA VAL A 327 0.04 0.45 -16.52
C VAL A 327 0.50 -0.11 -15.19
N SER A 328 0.89 0.78 -14.27
CA SER A 328 1.30 0.40 -12.93
C SER A 328 0.77 1.36 -11.85
N ALA A 329 0.77 0.87 -10.61
CA ALA A 329 0.18 1.55 -9.48
C ALA A 329 1.08 1.46 -8.25
N VAL A 330 1.17 2.57 -7.52
CA VAL A 330 1.62 2.56 -6.12
C VAL A 330 0.45 2.09 -5.28
N THR A 331 0.52 0.86 -4.77
CA THR A 331 -0.61 0.26 -4.04
C THR A 331 -0.62 0.57 -2.55
N LEU A 332 0.55 0.90 -1.97
CA LEU A 332 0.70 1.24 -0.56
C LEU A 332 1.84 2.22 -0.36
N SER A 333 1.63 3.21 0.50
CA SER A 333 2.68 4.07 1.05
C SER A 333 2.72 3.96 2.58
N ARG A 334 3.89 4.17 3.18
CA ARG A 334 4.05 4.23 4.64
C ARG A 334 4.81 5.48 5.07
N ALA A 335 4.49 5.99 6.26
CA ALA A 335 5.32 6.98 6.92
C ALA A 335 6.76 6.44 7.03
N TYR A 336 7.74 7.32 6.85
CA TYR A 336 9.13 6.91 6.99
C TYR A 336 9.45 6.66 8.47
N ASP A 337 9.84 5.44 8.81
CA ASP A 337 10.23 5.04 10.17
C ASP A 337 11.75 5.03 10.26
N THR A 338 12.32 6.03 10.93
CA THR A 338 13.78 6.15 11.13
C THR A 338 14.38 5.01 11.97
N SER A 339 13.54 4.25 12.69
CA SER A 339 13.98 3.05 13.39
C SER A 339 14.07 1.83 12.46
N GLU A 340 13.55 1.87 11.23
CA GLU A 340 13.62 0.74 10.31
C GLU A 340 14.84 0.82 9.39
N ILE A 341 15.52 -0.30 9.24
CA ILE A 341 16.61 -0.49 8.26
C ILE A 341 16.22 -1.63 7.32
N THR A 342 16.25 -1.37 6.02
CA THR A 342 16.10 -2.40 4.99
C THR A 342 17.48 -2.99 4.69
N VAL A 343 17.65 -4.29 4.90
CA VAL A 343 18.83 -5.08 4.54
C VAL A 343 18.52 -5.80 3.22
N TYR A 344 19.40 -5.62 2.24
CA TYR A 344 19.19 -6.09 0.86
C TYR A 344 20.54 -6.33 0.17
N TYR A 345 20.51 -7.12 -0.90
CA TYR A 345 21.64 -7.36 -1.82
C TYR A 345 21.16 -7.40 -3.28
N ASP A 346 19.98 -6.84 -3.56
CA ASP A 346 19.43 -6.67 -4.90
C ASP A 346 19.57 -5.19 -5.30
N GLU A 347 20.77 -4.62 -5.36
CA GLU A 347 21.05 -3.20 -5.60
C GLU A 347 20.24 -2.58 -6.75
N TYR A 348 20.10 -3.29 -7.86
CA TYR A 348 19.29 -2.89 -9.01
C TYR A 348 17.83 -3.36 -8.88
N GLY A 349 17.53 -4.36 -8.06
CA GLY A 349 16.15 -4.73 -7.73
C GLY A 349 15.64 -5.84 -8.64
N TYR A 350 14.50 -5.64 -9.31
CA TYR A 350 13.95 -6.65 -10.22
C TYR A 350 14.46 -6.44 -11.64
N GLU A 351 15.60 -7.06 -11.96
CA GLU A 351 16.22 -6.99 -13.29
C GLU A 351 15.86 -8.18 -14.18
N ASP A 352 15.60 -9.33 -13.58
CA ASP A 352 15.22 -10.53 -14.32
C ASP A 352 14.56 -11.52 -13.34
N SER A 353 14.16 -12.69 -13.82
CA SER A 353 13.72 -13.79 -13.00
C SER A 353 14.24 -15.11 -13.53
N PHE A 354 14.32 -16.13 -12.69
CA PHE A 354 14.73 -17.45 -13.13
C PHE A 354 13.80 -18.55 -12.62
N GLY A 355 13.94 -19.72 -13.24
CA GLY A 355 13.31 -20.97 -12.82
C GLY A 355 13.98 -22.17 -13.47
N SER A 356 13.34 -23.33 -13.37
CA SER A 356 13.84 -24.61 -13.90
C SER A 356 12.88 -25.23 -14.93
N GLY A 357 12.06 -24.41 -15.60
CA GLY A 357 10.95 -24.89 -16.45
C GLY A 357 9.72 -25.35 -15.68
N THR A 358 9.62 -25.00 -14.39
CA THR A 358 8.41 -25.22 -13.57
C THR A 358 7.93 -23.89 -12.99
N ASN A 359 6.66 -23.82 -12.61
CA ASN A 359 6.07 -22.63 -12.00
C ASN A 359 6.34 -22.51 -10.49
N THR A 360 7.24 -23.33 -9.94
CA THR A 360 7.53 -23.35 -8.51
C THR A 360 9.02 -23.53 -8.27
N TRP A 361 9.64 -22.61 -7.56
CA TRP A 361 11.05 -22.72 -7.19
C TRP A 361 11.32 -22.03 -5.85
N TRP A 362 12.42 -22.40 -5.21
CA TRP A 362 12.87 -21.73 -3.99
C TRP A 362 13.99 -20.75 -4.28
N GLY A 363 13.89 -19.58 -3.66
CA GLY A 363 14.98 -18.62 -3.58
C GLY A 363 15.24 -18.23 -2.13
N ALA A 364 16.50 -18.02 -1.76
CA ALA A 364 16.87 -17.55 -0.44
C ALA A 364 18.04 -16.57 -0.45
N VAL A 365 18.07 -15.70 0.56
CA VAL A 365 19.13 -14.70 0.75
C VAL A 365 19.66 -14.75 2.18
N GLN A 366 20.98 -14.73 2.31
CA GLN A 366 21.69 -14.52 3.58
C GLN A 366 21.77 -13.03 3.91
N LEU A 367 20.99 -12.59 4.88
CA LEU A 367 20.96 -11.21 5.37
C LEU A 367 21.82 -11.05 6.62
N THR A 368 22.60 -9.98 6.68
CA THR A 368 23.39 -9.62 7.88
C THR A 368 22.79 -8.36 8.49
N PRO A 369 22.03 -8.47 9.59
CA PRO A 369 21.53 -7.33 10.36
C PRO A 369 22.65 -6.33 10.72
N PRO A 370 22.49 -5.03 10.42
CA PRO A 370 23.45 -4.01 10.84
C PRO A 370 23.17 -3.49 12.26
N LYS A 371 22.07 -3.93 12.88
CA LYS A 371 21.70 -3.58 14.25
C LYS A 371 20.92 -4.72 14.92
N ASN A 372 20.90 -4.71 16.25
CA ASN A 372 19.99 -5.54 17.02
C ASN A 372 18.55 -5.05 16.83
N GLY A 373 17.59 -5.95 16.81
CA GLY A 373 16.17 -5.61 16.70
C GLY A 373 15.30 -6.81 16.37
N ILE A 374 14.18 -6.55 15.69
CA ILE A 374 13.32 -7.59 15.14
C ILE A 374 13.22 -7.50 13.63
N LEU A 375 13.18 -8.64 12.96
CA LEU A 375 12.83 -8.71 11.54
C LEU A 375 11.30 -8.51 11.41
N LYS A 376 10.86 -7.27 11.20
CA LYS A 376 9.43 -6.90 11.14
C LYS A 376 8.78 -7.40 9.86
N ARG A 377 9.50 -7.31 8.74
CA ARG A 377 8.98 -7.62 7.41
C ARG A 377 10.02 -8.32 6.56
N VAL A 378 9.52 -9.12 5.62
CA VAL A 378 10.27 -9.57 4.46
C VAL A 378 9.61 -8.97 3.23
N GLU A 379 10.42 -8.34 2.40
CA GLU A 379 9.97 -7.68 1.18
C GLU A 379 10.58 -8.39 -0.02
N PHE A 380 9.84 -8.53 -1.11
CA PHE A 380 10.30 -9.25 -2.30
C PHE A 380 9.58 -8.76 -3.56
N TRP A 381 10.21 -9.01 -4.71
CA TRP A 381 9.58 -8.80 -6.00
C TRP A 381 8.75 -10.02 -6.41
N SER A 382 7.58 -9.76 -6.97
CA SER A 382 6.61 -10.76 -7.39
C SER A 382 6.56 -10.75 -8.91
N THR A 383 6.95 -11.87 -9.53
CA THR A 383 7.15 -11.95 -10.99
C THR A 383 5.86 -12.18 -11.76
N ASN A 384 4.74 -12.47 -11.08
CA ASN A 384 3.47 -12.79 -11.72
C ASN A 384 2.28 -12.12 -11.01
N SER A 385 1.14 -12.04 -11.71
CA SER A 385 -0.10 -11.46 -11.20
C SER A 385 -0.65 -12.19 -9.97
N THR A 386 -0.38 -13.49 -9.83
CA THR A 386 -0.66 -14.27 -8.63
C THR A 386 0.58 -15.06 -8.23
N VAL A 387 1.02 -14.87 -6.99
CA VAL A 387 2.13 -15.61 -6.39
C VAL A 387 1.70 -16.16 -5.05
N ASN A 388 1.68 -17.49 -4.94
CA ASN A 388 1.55 -18.18 -3.66
C ASN A 388 2.95 -18.34 -3.08
N TYR A 389 3.20 -17.84 -1.89
CA TYR A 389 4.51 -17.88 -1.26
C TYR A 389 4.47 -18.64 0.07
N GLN A 390 5.56 -19.36 0.35
CA GLN A 390 5.83 -19.93 1.66
C GLN A 390 7.21 -19.42 2.11
N LEU A 391 7.22 -18.63 3.16
CA LEU A 391 8.36 -17.91 3.68
C LEU A 391 8.87 -18.56 4.97
N TYR A 392 10.18 -18.63 5.10
CA TYR A 392 10.90 -19.20 6.24
C TYR A 392 12.12 -18.32 6.56
N VAL A 393 12.41 -18.16 7.84
CA VAL A 393 13.59 -17.45 8.34
C VAL A 393 14.38 -18.42 9.22
N TYR A 394 15.67 -18.59 8.93
CA TYR A 394 16.58 -19.48 9.64
C TYR A 394 17.75 -18.69 10.26
N ASP A 395 18.34 -19.19 11.36
CA ASP A 395 19.46 -18.54 12.04
C ASP A 395 20.85 -19.01 11.57
N ASN A 396 20.93 -20.18 10.91
CA ASN A 396 22.21 -20.72 10.48
C ASN A 396 22.09 -21.67 9.29
N ILE A 397 23.25 -21.95 8.71
CA ILE A 397 23.43 -22.97 7.70
C ILE A 397 24.49 -23.98 8.13
N SER A 398 24.46 -25.15 7.53
CA SER A 398 25.44 -26.22 7.68
C SER A 398 25.92 -26.70 6.32
N GLY A 399 27.12 -27.31 6.29
CA GLY A 399 27.77 -27.74 5.06
C GLY A 399 28.68 -26.68 4.45
N GLY A 400 29.46 -27.08 3.44
CA GLY A 400 30.27 -26.19 2.60
C GLY A 400 29.88 -26.27 1.13
N GLY A 401 28.61 -26.63 0.87
CA GLY A 401 28.06 -27.00 -0.43
C GLY A 401 27.88 -28.53 -0.59
N PRO A 402 26.65 -29.04 -0.84
CA PRO A 402 25.36 -28.34 -0.67
C PRO A 402 25.13 -27.91 0.79
N TYR A 403 24.22 -26.97 1.00
CA TYR A 403 23.90 -26.38 2.30
C TYR A 403 22.58 -26.91 2.86
N GLY A 404 22.50 -27.03 4.18
CA GLY A 404 21.25 -27.24 4.92
C GLY A 404 20.98 -26.06 5.82
N PHE A 405 19.78 -25.48 5.74
CA PHE A 405 19.35 -24.36 6.60
C PHE A 405 18.75 -24.92 7.88
N ASN A 406 19.22 -24.45 9.05
CA ASN A 406 18.81 -24.99 10.34
C ASN A 406 18.26 -23.90 11.27
N THR A 407 17.55 -24.37 12.30
CA THR A 407 16.86 -23.54 13.31
C THR A 407 15.88 -22.55 12.69
N LEU A 408 14.63 -22.99 12.53
CA LEU A 408 13.57 -22.12 12.07
C LEU A 408 13.26 -21.05 13.13
N LEU A 409 13.42 -19.78 12.77
CA LEU A 409 13.08 -18.62 13.60
C LEU A 409 11.64 -18.16 13.38
N ALA A 410 11.19 -18.14 12.12
CA ALA A 410 9.84 -17.72 11.74
C ALA A 410 9.42 -18.36 10.43
N SER A 411 8.12 -18.56 10.24
CA SER A 411 7.56 -18.93 8.95
C SER A 411 6.19 -18.30 8.75
N GLN A 412 5.84 -18.05 7.49
CA GLN A 412 4.55 -17.49 7.10
C GLN A 412 4.23 -17.93 5.68
N SER A 413 2.96 -18.10 5.34
CA SER A 413 2.54 -18.35 3.97
C SER A 413 1.44 -17.39 3.60
N GLY A 414 1.29 -17.13 2.30
CA GLY A 414 0.24 -16.26 1.80
C GLY A 414 0.19 -16.25 0.29
N THR A 415 -0.68 -15.40 -0.23
CA THR A 415 -0.84 -15.15 -1.66
C THR A 415 -0.79 -13.65 -1.89
N THR A 416 -0.07 -13.22 -2.92
CA THR A 416 -0.15 -11.86 -3.44
C THR A 416 -0.76 -11.88 -4.83
N THR A 417 -1.65 -10.93 -5.10
CA THR A 417 -2.29 -10.69 -6.41
C THR A 417 -1.63 -9.52 -7.16
N LYS A 418 -0.36 -9.25 -6.83
CA LYS A 418 0.41 -8.11 -7.34
C LYS A 418 1.68 -8.64 -8.02
N ALA A 419 1.78 -8.49 -9.34
CA ALA A 419 3.08 -8.52 -10.02
C ALA A 419 3.76 -7.18 -9.72
N GLY A 420 4.98 -7.16 -9.19
CA GLY A 420 5.63 -5.94 -8.70
C GLY A 420 6.25 -6.11 -7.31
N TYR A 421 6.08 -5.15 -6.41
CA TYR A 421 6.75 -5.14 -5.11
C TYR A 421 5.80 -5.49 -3.96
N CYS A 422 6.21 -6.46 -3.13
CA CYS A 422 5.44 -6.97 -2.00
C CYS A 422 6.19 -6.74 -0.68
N SER A 423 5.48 -6.32 0.36
CA SER A 423 6.01 -6.18 1.73
C SER A 423 5.14 -7.01 2.68
N VAL A 424 5.72 -8.08 3.23
CA VAL A 424 5.02 -9.03 4.11
C VAL A 424 5.44 -8.78 5.56
N ARG A 425 4.51 -8.30 6.39
CA ARG A 425 4.71 -8.22 7.84
C ARG A 425 4.69 -9.64 8.42
N LEU A 426 5.70 -9.97 9.22
CA LEU A 426 5.77 -11.25 9.91
C LEU A 426 4.82 -11.24 11.11
N ALA A 427 3.99 -12.28 11.22
CA ALA A 427 3.07 -12.47 12.33
C ALA A 427 3.80 -12.71 13.66
N SER A 428 4.95 -13.39 13.59
CA SER A 428 5.86 -13.62 14.71
C SER A 428 7.27 -13.14 14.34
N PRO A 429 7.58 -11.84 14.47
CA PRO A 429 8.89 -11.28 14.14
C PRO A 429 10.00 -11.89 15.02
N PRO A 430 11.03 -12.54 14.43
CA PRO A 430 12.14 -13.05 15.22
C PRO A 430 13.08 -11.93 15.64
N GLN A 431 13.70 -12.08 16.81
CA GLN A 431 14.81 -11.24 17.24
C GLN A 431 16.02 -11.51 16.34
N VAL A 432 16.77 -10.45 16.03
CA VAL A 432 17.97 -10.51 15.22
C VAL A 432 19.08 -9.71 15.90
N ASN A 433 20.30 -10.22 15.84
CA ASN A 433 21.46 -9.55 16.40
C ASN A 433 22.31 -8.96 15.28
N SER A 434 22.90 -7.81 15.55
CA SER A 434 23.85 -7.15 14.67
C SER A 434 25.02 -8.09 14.34
N GLY A 435 25.29 -8.30 13.06
CA GLY A 435 26.39 -9.13 12.58
C GLY A 435 26.11 -10.63 12.51
N ASP A 436 25.04 -11.12 13.14
CA ASP A 436 24.64 -12.53 13.07
C ASP A 436 23.79 -12.75 11.81
N ASP A 437 24.26 -13.58 10.89
CA ASP A 437 23.53 -13.87 9.66
C ASP A 437 22.18 -14.56 9.93
N ILE A 438 21.18 -14.19 9.14
CA ILE A 438 19.91 -14.91 9.01
C ILE A 438 19.69 -15.28 7.55
N PHE A 439 18.91 -16.33 7.32
CA PHE A 439 18.63 -16.83 5.97
C PHE A 439 17.13 -16.77 5.72
N VAL A 440 16.72 -15.92 4.78
CA VAL A 440 15.31 -15.74 4.40
C VAL A 440 15.06 -16.55 3.14
N ALA A 441 14.27 -17.61 3.24
CA ALA A 441 13.92 -18.51 2.16
C ALA A 441 12.45 -18.37 1.79
N ILE A 442 12.16 -18.27 0.50
CA ILE A 442 10.80 -18.21 -0.03
C ILE A 442 10.63 -19.27 -1.11
N ARG A 443 9.61 -20.11 -0.95
CA ARG A 443 9.07 -20.93 -2.04
C ARG A 443 8.09 -20.08 -2.82
N PHE A 444 8.43 -19.76 -4.06
CA PHE A 444 7.58 -19.06 -4.98
C PHE A 444 6.78 -20.05 -5.81
N ASN A 445 5.47 -19.85 -5.93
CA ASN A 445 4.61 -20.55 -6.88
C ASN A 445 3.86 -19.51 -7.72
N THR A 446 4.11 -19.50 -9.02
CA THR A 446 3.62 -18.51 -10.00
C THR A 446 2.79 -19.20 -11.07
N PRO A 447 1.50 -19.52 -10.83
CA PRO A 447 0.68 -20.25 -11.79
C PRO A 447 0.71 -19.62 -13.19
N GLY A 448 1.04 -20.43 -14.21
CA GLY A 448 1.13 -19.99 -15.60
C GLY A 448 2.47 -19.34 -16.02
N TYR A 449 3.41 -19.13 -15.10
CA TYR A 449 4.71 -18.53 -15.38
C TYR A 449 5.85 -19.36 -14.79
N ASN A 450 6.90 -19.65 -15.59
CA ASN A 450 7.96 -20.61 -15.24
C ASN A 450 9.25 -19.97 -14.69
N TYR A 451 9.25 -18.67 -14.44
CA TYR A 451 10.39 -17.93 -13.88
C TYR A 451 9.97 -17.29 -12.54
N PRO A 452 9.75 -18.10 -11.49
CA PRO A 452 9.11 -17.66 -10.26
C PRO A 452 9.98 -16.77 -9.37
N VAL A 453 11.32 -16.82 -9.48
CA VAL A 453 12.23 -16.15 -8.53
C VAL A 453 12.81 -14.89 -9.15
N PRO A 454 12.60 -13.69 -8.57
CA PRO A 454 13.18 -12.45 -9.07
C PRO A 454 14.68 -12.38 -8.74
N ILE A 455 15.45 -11.78 -9.64
CA ILE A 455 16.88 -11.57 -9.47
C ILE A 455 17.33 -10.18 -9.92
N ASP A 456 18.42 -9.77 -9.32
CA ASP A 456 19.38 -8.78 -9.79
C ASP A 456 20.58 -9.53 -10.38
N ASP A 457 20.95 -9.22 -11.61
CA ASP A 457 22.12 -9.80 -12.30
C ASP A 457 23.21 -8.76 -12.61
N HIS A 458 23.12 -7.58 -12.00
CA HIS A 458 24.07 -6.49 -12.13
C HIS A 458 25.03 -6.42 -10.95
N THR A 459 26.24 -5.91 -11.18
CA THR A 459 27.26 -5.81 -10.11
C THR A 459 26.96 -4.66 -9.15
N PRO A 460 27.22 -4.81 -7.83
CA PRO A 460 27.98 -5.89 -7.20
C PRO A 460 27.16 -7.16 -6.96
N ILE A 461 27.65 -8.30 -7.48
CA ILE A 461 27.06 -9.61 -7.18
C ILE A 461 27.69 -10.20 -5.93
N THR A 462 26.86 -10.65 -5.00
CA THR A 462 27.25 -11.21 -3.73
C THR A 462 27.15 -12.74 -3.73
N GLN A 463 27.90 -13.40 -2.85
CA GLN A 463 27.77 -14.86 -2.64
C GLN A 463 26.70 -15.19 -1.60
N ARG A 464 25.61 -14.42 -1.54
CA ARG A 464 24.59 -14.52 -0.47
C ARG A 464 23.26 -15.09 -0.93
N SER A 465 23.13 -15.38 -2.21
CA SER A 465 21.90 -15.88 -2.81
C SER A 465 21.98 -17.39 -3.06
N PHE A 466 20.90 -18.08 -2.71
CA PHE A 466 20.80 -19.54 -2.75
C PHE A 466 19.51 -19.98 -3.41
N ASP A 467 19.53 -21.13 -4.06
CA ASP A 467 18.35 -21.77 -4.62
C ASP A 467 18.18 -23.21 -4.12
N SER A 468 16.96 -23.73 -4.29
CA SER A 468 16.65 -25.11 -3.97
C SER A 468 15.45 -25.60 -4.77
N SER A 469 15.46 -26.89 -5.14
CA SER A 469 14.30 -27.53 -5.73
C SER A 469 13.34 -28.09 -4.68
N ASP A 470 13.84 -28.51 -3.52
CA ASP A 470 13.09 -29.24 -2.49
C ASP A 470 12.89 -28.44 -1.18
N GLY A 471 13.60 -27.32 -1.01
CA GLY A 471 13.60 -26.51 0.21
C GLY A 471 14.43 -27.09 1.36
N VAL A 472 15.17 -28.17 1.10
CA VAL A 472 15.99 -28.89 2.10
C VAL A 472 17.46 -28.81 1.73
N THR A 473 17.79 -29.04 0.46
CA THR A 473 19.16 -29.00 -0.08
C THR A 473 19.34 -27.71 -0.86
N TRP A 474 20.24 -26.85 -0.38
CA TRP A 474 20.45 -25.50 -0.92
C TRP A 474 21.79 -25.39 -1.63
N TYR A 475 21.81 -24.62 -2.72
CA TYR A 475 23.00 -24.35 -3.52
C TYR A 475 23.23 -22.85 -3.60
N ASN A 476 24.48 -22.40 -3.51
CA ASN A 476 24.82 -20.99 -3.63
C ASN A 476 24.95 -20.63 -5.11
N LEU A 477 24.19 -19.62 -5.56
CA LEU A 477 24.11 -19.28 -6.98
C LEU A 477 25.48 -19.00 -7.60
N VAL A 478 26.34 -18.23 -6.92
CA VAL A 478 27.68 -17.90 -7.43
C VAL A 478 28.59 -19.12 -7.47
N GLN A 479 28.50 -20.02 -6.49
CA GLN A 479 29.28 -21.27 -6.50
C GLN A 479 28.85 -22.21 -7.64
N GLU A 480 27.57 -22.16 -8.03
CA GLU A 480 27.03 -22.89 -9.18
C GLU A 480 27.29 -22.16 -10.52
N GLY A 481 27.97 -21.01 -10.50
CA GLY A 481 28.36 -20.25 -11.70
C GLY A 481 27.33 -19.22 -12.18
N TYR A 482 26.32 -18.90 -11.37
CA TYR A 482 25.33 -17.86 -11.64
C TYR A 482 25.70 -16.57 -10.91
N ASN A 483 25.86 -15.49 -11.67
CA ASN A 483 26.17 -14.17 -11.11
C ASN A 483 24.87 -13.40 -10.81
N TRP A 484 24.05 -13.92 -9.90
CA TRP A 484 22.73 -13.36 -9.58
C TRP A 484 22.54 -13.20 -8.07
N ASP A 485 21.92 -12.11 -7.67
CA ASP A 485 21.34 -11.92 -6.35
C ASP A 485 19.82 -12.00 -6.39
N ILE A 486 19.22 -12.63 -5.40
CA ILE A 486 17.76 -12.81 -5.35
C ILE A 486 17.11 -11.57 -4.74
N GLY A 487 16.02 -11.12 -5.36
CA GLY A 487 15.23 -9.93 -4.96
C GLY A 487 14.41 -10.10 -3.69
N ILE A 488 15.05 -10.46 -2.56
CA ILE A 488 14.45 -10.58 -1.22
C ILE A 488 15.19 -9.64 -0.25
N ARG A 489 14.43 -8.91 0.56
CA ARG A 489 14.91 -7.93 1.53
C ARG A 489 14.34 -8.20 2.92
N GLY A 490 15.07 -7.84 3.95
CA GLY A 490 14.60 -7.87 5.34
C GLY A 490 14.47 -6.46 5.91
N VAL A 491 13.36 -6.16 6.57
CA VAL A 491 13.19 -4.88 7.28
C VAL A 491 13.34 -5.12 8.78
N ILE A 492 14.40 -4.57 9.34
CA ILE A 492 14.75 -4.68 10.75
C ILE A 492 14.36 -3.38 11.43
N GLY A 493 13.48 -3.47 12.42
CA GLY A 493 13.14 -2.34 13.27
C GLY A 493 13.49 -2.59 14.71
N ASP A 494 13.26 -1.59 15.54
CA ASP A 494 13.37 -1.79 16.98
C ASP A 494 12.34 -2.84 17.44
N PRO A 495 12.64 -3.61 18.50
CA PRO A 495 11.62 -4.42 19.16
C PRO A 495 10.41 -3.52 19.42
N PRO A 496 9.18 -4.05 19.39
CA PRO A 496 8.04 -3.28 19.85
C PRO A 496 8.40 -2.76 21.24
N ALA A 497 8.21 -1.47 21.49
CA ALA A 497 8.32 -0.94 22.85
C ALA A 497 7.47 -1.86 23.74
N VAL A 498 8.07 -2.42 24.79
CA VAL A 498 7.48 -3.43 25.69
C VAL A 498 5.96 -3.21 25.80
N THR A 499 5.19 -4.09 25.17
CA THR A 499 3.73 -4.05 25.25
C THR A 499 3.28 -4.95 26.39
N PHE A 500 2.05 -4.73 26.88
CA PHE A 500 1.47 -5.46 28.02
C PHE A 500 1.54 -7.01 27.94
N ALA A 501 1.83 -7.57 26.76
CA ALA A 501 2.00 -9.01 26.53
C ALA A 501 3.23 -9.62 27.25
N ASP A 502 4.22 -8.81 27.66
CA ASP A 502 5.45 -9.30 28.30
C ASP A 502 5.32 -9.54 29.82
N TYR A 503 4.11 -9.37 30.40
CA TYR A 503 3.80 -9.60 31.81
C TYR A 503 2.85 -10.80 32.06
N PRO A 504 3.18 -12.06 31.70
CA PRO A 504 2.42 -13.21 32.18
C PRO A 504 2.81 -13.49 33.64
N GLY A 505 2.23 -12.76 34.59
CA GLY A 505 2.43 -13.05 36.01
C GLY A 505 1.76 -12.15 37.06
N LEU A 506 1.16 -11.01 36.70
CA LEU A 506 0.69 -10.03 37.71
C LEU A 506 -0.81 -9.72 37.70
N PHE A 507 -1.62 -10.37 36.86
CA PHE A 507 -3.08 -10.14 36.86
C PHE A 507 -3.80 -11.11 37.81
N SER A 508 -3.66 -10.87 39.11
CA SER A 508 -4.73 -11.21 40.06
C SER A 508 -5.45 -9.92 40.43
N THR A 509 -6.71 -9.83 40.00
CA THR A 509 -7.74 -8.86 40.42
C THR A 509 -7.50 -7.36 40.14
N ASN A 510 -8.43 -6.79 39.36
CA ASN A 510 -8.89 -5.40 39.38
C ASN A 510 -7.86 -4.27 39.15
N SER A 511 -7.32 -4.13 37.95
CA SER A 511 -6.79 -2.85 37.47
C SER A 511 -6.74 -2.79 35.94
N PHE A 512 -7.35 -1.77 35.34
CA PHE A 512 -7.00 -1.27 34.00
C PHE A 512 -6.30 0.08 34.20
N PHE A 513 -5.24 0.36 33.44
CA PHE A 513 -4.57 1.66 33.46
C PHE A 513 -4.39 2.24 32.05
N VAL A 514 -4.56 3.55 32.00
CA VAL A 514 -4.37 4.49 30.88
C VAL A 514 -2.88 4.65 30.56
N VAL A 515 -2.51 4.85 29.30
CA VAL A 515 -1.10 4.98 28.85
C VAL A 515 -0.75 6.43 28.45
N GLY A 516 0.36 6.94 29.00
CA GLY A 516 1.22 7.96 28.36
C GLY A 516 1.76 9.09 29.26
N ASP A 517 3.08 9.31 29.27
CA ASP A 517 3.81 10.40 29.99
C ASP A 517 3.53 11.82 29.45
N THR A 518 2.61 11.97 28.51
CA THR A 518 2.06 13.26 28.03
C THR A 518 0.55 13.20 27.78
N ALA A 519 -0.19 12.46 28.60
CA ALA A 519 -1.64 12.64 28.66
C ALA A 519 -1.96 13.93 29.44
N TYR A 520 -2.04 15.05 28.71
CA TYR A 520 -2.71 16.24 29.23
C TYR A 520 -4.21 15.99 29.17
N CYS A 521 -4.86 15.85 30.31
CA CYS A 521 -6.28 16.16 30.40
C CYS A 521 -6.37 17.69 30.40
N THR A 522 -6.44 18.30 29.21
CA THR A 522 -6.73 19.72 29.11
C THR A 522 -8.21 19.90 29.39
N ASP A 523 -8.52 20.41 30.58
CA ASP A 523 -9.71 21.24 30.74
C ASP A 523 -9.58 22.40 29.74
N VAL A 524 -10.46 22.42 28.74
CA VAL A 524 -10.60 23.55 27.80
C VAL A 524 -11.97 24.17 28.03
N LEU A 525 -12.11 24.86 29.15
CA LEU A 525 -12.62 26.22 29.10
C LEU A 525 -11.51 27.14 29.60
N GLY A 526 -10.76 27.71 28.66
CA GLY A 526 -9.58 28.50 28.97
C GLY A 526 -9.85 29.65 29.92
N THR A 527 -9.27 29.60 31.11
CA THR A 527 -8.52 30.73 31.70
C THR A 527 -7.40 30.18 32.56
N GLY A 528 -6.16 30.55 32.24
CA GLY A 528 -4.99 29.99 32.91
C GLY A 528 -4.84 30.41 34.38
N LYS A 529 -4.26 29.52 35.19
CA LYS A 529 -3.07 29.79 36.03
C LYS A 529 -2.74 28.55 36.87
N ILE A 530 -1.50 28.11 36.75
CA ILE A 530 -0.84 27.29 37.77
C ILE A 530 -0.81 28.09 39.07
N SER A 531 -1.26 27.50 40.18
CA SER A 531 -0.88 27.96 41.54
C SER A 531 -0.65 26.75 42.43
N TYR A 532 0.61 26.57 42.82
CA TYR A 532 0.97 25.84 44.03
C TYR A 532 0.56 26.67 45.25
N GLY A 533 -0.20 26.09 46.16
CA GLY A 533 -0.59 26.76 47.41
C GLY A 533 -1.31 25.82 48.36
N LEU A 534 -0.55 25.25 49.29
CA LEU A 534 -1.06 24.54 50.46
C LEU A 534 -1.99 25.43 51.30
N ALA A 535 -3.09 24.81 51.76
CA ALA A 535 -3.76 25.01 53.05
C ALA A 535 -5.05 25.87 53.12
N VAL A 536 -6.05 25.22 53.73
CA VAL A 536 -7.16 25.69 54.58
C VAL A 536 -8.44 26.25 53.92
N GLY A 537 -9.43 25.35 53.78
CA GLY A 537 -10.78 25.52 54.36
C GLY A 537 -11.79 26.43 53.65
N GLY A 538 -12.84 25.80 53.10
CA GLY A 538 -14.16 26.42 52.90
C GLY A 538 -14.73 26.22 51.49
N LEU A 539 -15.80 25.41 51.38
CA LEU A 539 -16.66 25.35 50.20
C LEU A 539 -17.59 26.58 50.19
N THR A 540 -17.66 27.30 49.07
CA THR A 540 -18.76 28.21 48.76
C THR A 540 -19.35 27.82 47.42
N GLU A 541 -20.64 27.44 47.42
CA GLU A 541 -21.42 27.15 46.21
C GLU A 541 -21.45 28.38 45.28
N ASN A 542 -21.19 28.16 43.99
CA ASN A 542 -21.39 29.17 42.94
C ASN A 542 -22.87 29.15 42.47
N PRO A 543 -23.46 30.28 41.99
CA PRO A 543 -24.89 30.40 41.71
C PRO A 543 -25.47 29.53 40.59
N GLU A 544 -24.68 28.68 39.94
CA GLU A 544 -25.12 27.77 38.88
C GLU A 544 -25.46 26.36 39.39
N GLY A 545 -25.44 26.13 40.71
CA GLY A 545 -25.94 24.89 41.31
C GLY A 545 -25.09 23.65 41.02
N ARG A 546 -23.81 23.81 40.68
CA ARG A 546 -22.87 22.70 40.61
C ARG A 546 -22.05 22.62 41.90
N THR A 547 -22.13 21.48 42.56
CA THR A 547 -21.16 21.05 43.57
C THR A 547 -19.93 20.55 42.84
N ASP A 548 -18.84 21.32 42.89
CA ASP A 548 -17.54 20.83 42.45
C ASP A 548 -17.02 19.84 43.49
N LEU A 549 -17.01 18.55 43.12
CA LEU A 549 -16.45 17.50 43.97
C LEU A 549 -14.92 17.58 43.90
N ILE A 550 -14.30 18.10 44.95
CA ILE A 550 -12.84 18.08 45.11
C ILE A 550 -12.46 16.69 45.63
N MET A 551 -11.75 15.90 44.82
CA MET A 551 -11.21 14.61 45.25
C MET A 551 -10.30 14.77 46.45
N THR A 552 -10.47 13.92 47.46
CA THR A 552 -9.51 13.82 48.56
C THR A 552 -8.26 13.05 48.09
N GLN A 553 -7.11 13.30 48.73
CA GLN A 553 -5.85 12.61 48.42
C GLN A 553 -5.99 11.07 48.51
N THR A 554 -6.84 10.58 49.42
CA THR A 554 -7.12 9.15 49.56
C THR A 554 -7.89 8.58 48.37
N GLU A 555 -8.83 9.32 47.77
CA GLU A 555 -9.60 8.87 46.60
C GLU A 555 -8.77 8.84 45.31
N HIS A 556 -7.81 9.76 45.19
CA HIS A 556 -6.80 9.74 44.12
C HIS A 556 -5.88 8.51 44.24
N ASP A 557 -5.45 8.18 45.47
CA ASP A 557 -4.45 7.13 45.69
C ASP A 557 -5.06 5.70 45.73
N THR A 558 -6.38 5.55 45.87
CA THR A 558 -7.06 4.23 45.82
C THR A 558 -7.55 3.80 44.43
N GLY A 559 -7.35 4.62 43.38
CA GLY A 559 -7.65 4.22 42.00
C GLY A 559 -9.15 4.10 41.68
N ASN A 560 -10.02 4.82 42.39
CA ASN A 560 -11.42 4.90 42.00
C ASN A 560 -11.57 5.78 40.76
N LEU A 561 -12.15 5.21 39.71
CA LEU A 561 -12.54 5.91 38.50
C LEU A 561 -13.74 6.83 38.82
N ILE A 562 -13.55 8.15 38.75
CA ILE A 562 -14.66 9.10 38.67
C ILE A 562 -14.77 9.51 37.20
N ILE A 563 -15.78 9.00 36.51
CA ILE A 563 -16.12 9.45 35.16
C ILE A 563 -16.87 10.78 35.30
N VAL A 564 -16.23 11.88 34.93
CA VAL A 564 -16.88 13.20 34.91
C VAL A 564 -17.52 13.38 33.53
N GLY A 565 -18.86 13.31 33.47
CA GLY A 565 -19.63 13.53 32.26
C GLY A 565 -19.75 15.02 31.90
N GLY A 566 -19.58 15.34 30.62
CA GLY A 566 -19.94 16.62 30.01
C GLY A 566 -20.91 16.39 28.83
N PRO A 567 -21.82 17.33 28.54
CA PRO A 567 -22.93 17.11 27.62
C PRO A 567 -22.50 17.04 26.14
N ALA A 568 -23.36 16.36 25.41
CA ALA A 568 -23.37 16.04 23.99
C ALA A 568 -22.99 17.17 23.00
N VAL A 569 -22.50 16.72 21.84
CA VAL A 569 -22.32 17.42 20.56
C VAL A 569 -21.50 18.71 20.63
N SER A 570 -20.19 18.57 20.46
CA SER A 570 -19.29 19.71 20.24
C SER A 570 -18.55 19.52 18.90
N PRO A 571 -18.29 20.59 18.12
CA PRO A 571 -17.56 20.57 16.83
C PRO A 571 -16.13 19.98 16.89
N VAL A 572 -15.71 19.49 18.05
CA VAL A 572 -14.44 18.78 18.27
C VAL A 572 -14.46 17.34 17.72
N ALA A 573 -15.64 16.72 17.57
CA ALA A 573 -15.73 15.41 16.90
C ALA A 573 -15.33 15.51 15.42
N ASP A 574 -15.84 16.54 14.71
CA ASP A 574 -15.46 16.83 13.32
C ASP A 574 -13.96 17.16 13.16
N GLU A 575 -13.31 17.69 14.21
CA GLU A 575 -11.87 17.98 14.21
C GLU A 575 -11.00 16.73 14.48
N PHE A 576 -11.49 15.74 15.24
CA PHE A 576 -10.82 14.46 15.45
C PHE A 576 -10.97 13.51 14.24
N ASP A 577 -12.14 13.52 13.60
CA ASP A 577 -12.49 12.67 12.46
C ASP A 577 -11.66 13.03 11.20
N ALA A 578 -11.36 14.32 11.01
CA ALA A 578 -10.51 14.82 9.94
C ALA A 578 -9.02 14.43 10.08
N ILE A 579 -8.55 14.16 11.30
CA ILE A 579 -7.15 13.78 11.58
C ILE A 579 -6.93 12.27 11.37
N LEU A 580 -7.96 11.46 11.59
CA LEU A 580 -7.90 9.99 11.49
C LEU A 580 -8.49 9.42 10.19
N GLY A 581 -9.08 10.27 9.34
CA GLY A 581 -9.63 9.84 8.04
C GLY A 581 -10.92 9.02 8.15
N ILE A 582 -11.66 9.19 9.25
CA ILE A 582 -12.93 8.49 9.50
C ILE A 582 -14.07 9.39 9.01
N THR A 583 -15.00 8.82 8.25
CA THR A 583 -16.28 9.48 7.91
C THR A 583 -17.43 8.57 8.30
N TYR A 584 -18.58 9.13 8.64
CA TYR A 584 -19.76 8.33 8.98
C TYR A 584 -21.04 8.93 8.42
N ASN A 585 -22.03 8.07 8.20
CA ASN A 585 -23.39 8.45 7.84
C ASN A 585 -24.34 7.95 8.94
N ASN A 586 -25.01 8.87 9.63
CA ASN A 586 -25.94 8.53 10.71
C ASN A 586 -27.37 8.86 10.27
N ASN A 587 -28.22 7.85 10.21
CA ASN A 587 -29.66 8.01 10.05
C ASN A 587 -30.36 7.44 11.30
N PRO A 588 -30.62 8.27 12.33
CA PRO A 588 -31.05 7.81 13.63
C PRO A 588 -32.30 6.91 13.58
N GLY A 589 -32.21 5.72 14.17
CA GLY A 589 -33.29 4.72 14.19
C GLY A 589 -33.46 3.93 12.89
N VAL A 590 -32.56 4.09 11.92
CA VAL A 590 -32.55 3.35 10.66
C VAL A 590 -31.20 2.66 10.47
N GLU A 591 -30.10 3.41 10.37
CA GLU A 591 -28.78 2.86 10.07
C GLU A 591 -27.65 3.80 10.51
N PHE A 592 -26.48 3.22 10.78
CA PHE A 592 -25.23 3.95 11.04
C PHE A 592 -24.08 3.29 10.28
N ASP A 593 -23.49 4.03 9.35
CA ASP A 593 -22.35 3.57 8.53
C ASP A 593 -21.08 4.31 8.92
N ILE A 594 -19.99 3.56 9.15
CA ILE A 594 -18.66 4.11 9.42
C ILE A 594 -17.73 3.70 8.29
N PHE A 595 -16.95 4.66 7.77
CA PHE A 595 -16.00 4.46 6.70
C PHE A 595 -14.60 4.87 7.17
N CYS A 596 -13.64 3.95 7.09
CA CYS A 596 -12.25 4.18 7.50
C CYS A 596 -11.30 3.24 6.75
N GLU A 597 -10.16 3.73 6.26
CA GLU A 597 -9.10 2.95 5.61
C GLU A 597 -9.56 2.02 4.46
N GLY A 598 -10.65 2.38 3.76
CA GLY A 598 -11.20 1.61 2.64
C GLY A 598 -12.22 0.54 3.04
N GLU A 599 -12.51 0.41 4.33
CA GLU A 599 -13.51 -0.52 4.88
C GLU A 599 -14.77 0.23 5.34
N SER A 600 -15.92 -0.46 5.32
CA SER A 600 -17.20 0.08 5.78
C SER A 600 -17.85 -0.85 6.81
N ILE A 601 -18.27 -0.28 7.95
CA ILE A 601 -19.05 -0.99 8.97
C ILE A 601 -20.47 -0.44 8.95
N HIS A 602 -21.44 -1.31 8.65
CA HIS A 602 -22.86 -0.99 8.65
C HIS A 602 -23.54 -1.53 9.91
N LEU A 603 -24.28 -0.69 10.61
CA LEU A 603 -25.10 -1.05 11.77
C LEU A 603 -26.57 -0.74 11.50
N ASP A 604 -27.42 -1.78 11.49
CA ASP A 604 -28.88 -1.62 11.41
C ASP A 604 -29.41 -1.17 12.78
N LEU A 605 -29.92 0.05 12.83
CA LEU A 605 -30.41 0.69 14.05
C LEU A 605 -31.93 0.56 14.24
N THR A 606 -32.64 -0.15 13.36
CA THR A 606 -34.11 -0.25 13.37
C THR A 606 -34.69 -0.93 14.62
N GLN A 607 -33.87 -1.70 15.34
CA GLN A 607 -34.28 -2.36 16.61
C GLN A 607 -33.83 -1.60 17.86
N TYR A 608 -33.13 -0.46 17.72
CA TYR A 608 -32.59 0.31 18.82
C TYR A 608 -33.28 1.68 18.92
N PRO A 609 -33.60 2.16 20.15
CA PRO A 609 -34.19 3.48 20.31
C PRO A 609 -33.25 4.55 19.72
N ALA A 610 -33.81 5.52 19.00
CA ALA A 610 -33.09 6.40 18.07
C ALA A 610 -32.15 7.45 18.71
N GLN A 611 -31.62 7.22 19.90
CA GLN A 611 -30.79 8.19 20.62
C GLN A 611 -29.56 7.50 21.25
N ASP A 612 -28.40 8.03 20.87
CA ASP A 612 -27.12 8.02 21.61
C ASP A 612 -26.27 6.73 21.59
N ALA A 613 -25.77 6.37 20.42
CA ALA A 613 -24.55 5.55 20.26
C ALA A 613 -23.47 6.36 19.51
N CYS A 614 -22.24 6.35 20.04
CA CYS A 614 -21.02 6.91 19.46
C CYS A 614 -20.02 5.77 19.25
N VAL A 615 -19.56 5.56 18.02
CA VAL A 615 -18.55 4.52 17.72
C VAL A 615 -17.24 5.21 17.35
N ILE A 616 -16.18 4.93 18.10
CA ILE A 616 -14.85 5.48 17.91
C ILE A 616 -13.91 4.33 17.53
N TYR A 617 -13.37 4.37 16.32
CA TYR A 617 -12.29 3.48 15.92
C TYR A 617 -10.98 3.98 16.52
N LEU A 618 -10.31 3.15 17.32
CA LEU A 618 -9.07 3.51 18.02
C LEU A 618 -7.80 3.09 17.26
N GLY A 619 -7.95 2.43 16.11
CA GLY A 619 -6.84 1.98 15.28
C GLY A 619 -6.60 0.47 15.35
N VAL A 620 -5.37 0.06 15.03
CA VAL A 620 -4.98 -1.35 14.91
C VAL A 620 -4.00 -1.71 16.02
N ASP A 621 -4.35 -2.70 16.85
CA ASP A 621 -3.41 -3.35 17.78
C ASP A 621 -3.17 -4.79 17.33
N ASN A 622 -1.90 -5.18 17.21
CA ASN A 622 -1.49 -6.53 16.81
C ASN A 622 -2.17 -7.09 15.54
N GLY A 623 -2.45 -6.21 14.57
CA GLY A 623 -3.09 -6.59 13.30
C GLY A 623 -4.60 -6.84 13.42
N ARG A 624 -5.24 -6.38 14.50
CA ARG A 624 -6.68 -6.41 14.68
C ARG A 624 -7.22 -5.00 14.88
N ASN A 625 -8.37 -4.75 14.28
CA ASN A 625 -9.07 -3.47 14.42
C ASN A 625 -9.63 -3.38 15.83
N VAL A 626 -9.36 -2.24 16.49
CA VAL A 626 -9.84 -1.92 17.84
C VAL A 626 -10.91 -0.85 17.71
N MET A 627 -12.13 -1.20 18.12
CA MET A 627 -13.28 -0.31 18.09
C MET A 627 -13.84 -0.12 19.49
N VAL A 628 -14.16 1.11 19.86
CA VAL A 628 -14.94 1.43 21.05
C VAL A 628 -16.32 1.85 20.61
N VAL A 629 -17.34 1.16 21.09
CA VAL A 629 -18.73 1.61 20.98
C VAL A 629 -19.08 2.21 22.32
N TRP A 630 -19.57 3.44 22.35
CA TRP A 630 -20.05 4.15 23.52
C TRP A 630 -21.52 4.54 23.30
N GLY A 631 -22.30 4.68 24.36
CA GLY A 631 -23.65 5.24 24.28
C GLY A 631 -23.98 6.03 25.54
N TYR A 632 -24.81 7.06 25.39
CA TYR A 632 -25.35 7.82 26.53
C TYR A 632 -26.76 7.32 26.83
N GLY A 633 -27.13 7.27 28.11
CA GLY A 633 -28.52 7.06 28.51
C GLY A 633 -28.86 7.91 29.72
N TRP A 634 -29.75 8.88 29.54
CA TRP A 634 -30.47 9.48 30.66
C TRP A 634 -31.43 8.44 31.23
N GLU A 635 -31.55 8.36 32.57
CA GLU A 635 -32.25 7.30 33.31
C GLU A 635 -31.59 5.90 33.26
N GLY A 636 -30.25 5.88 33.18
CA GLY A 636 -29.46 4.76 33.70
C GLY A 636 -29.44 3.51 32.83
N THR A 637 -29.22 3.65 31.53
CA THR A 637 -28.81 2.48 30.74
C THR A 637 -27.78 2.84 29.66
N TYR A 638 -26.76 1.98 29.59
CA TYR A 638 -25.72 1.77 28.56
C TYR A 638 -24.30 2.28 28.86
N ALA A 639 -23.40 1.30 28.72
CA ALA A 639 -21.94 1.34 28.83
C ALA A 639 -21.30 1.22 27.45
N GLY A 640 -20.03 1.58 27.33
CA GLY A 640 -19.24 1.29 26.14
C GLY A 640 -18.61 -0.11 26.12
N SER A 641 -18.40 -0.66 24.91
CA SER A 641 -17.76 -1.94 24.63
C SER A 641 -16.49 -1.73 23.80
N VAL A 642 -15.43 -2.52 24.06
CA VAL A 642 -14.22 -2.58 23.21
C VAL A 642 -14.25 -3.87 22.40
N LEU A 643 -14.24 -3.76 21.09
CA LEU A 643 -14.23 -4.86 20.13
C LEU A 643 -12.85 -4.95 19.48
N VAL A 644 -12.26 -6.15 19.46
CA VAL A 644 -10.95 -6.41 18.85
C VAL A 644 -11.07 -7.61 17.91
N GLY A 645 -10.97 -7.39 16.61
CA GLY A 645 -11.16 -8.45 15.62
C GLY A 645 -10.73 -8.09 14.20
N ASP A 646 -10.82 -9.07 13.30
CA ASP A 646 -10.53 -8.93 11.86
C ASP A 646 -11.84 -8.56 11.11
N PRO A 647 -11.89 -7.41 10.41
CA PRO A 647 -13.10 -6.87 9.80
C PRO A 647 -13.72 -7.79 8.74
N ASP A 648 -12.91 -8.60 8.04
CA ASP A 648 -13.36 -9.51 6.99
C ASP A 648 -14.31 -10.62 7.50
N PHE A 649 -14.32 -10.85 8.81
CA PHE A 649 -15.10 -11.90 9.44
C PHE A 649 -16.31 -11.39 10.24
N TRP A 650 -16.51 -10.07 10.35
CA TRP A 650 -17.57 -9.50 11.19
C TRP A 650 -18.98 -9.78 10.63
N THR A 651 -19.10 -9.95 9.32
CA THR A 651 -20.36 -10.27 8.63
C THR A 651 -20.60 -11.79 8.47
N THR A 652 -19.56 -12.62 8.62
CA THR A 652 -19.62 -14.06 8.29
C THR A 652 -20.04 -14.93 9.48
N TYR A 653 -19.84 -14.47 10.70
CA TYR A 653 -20.33 -15.13 11.91
C TYR A 653 -21.70 -14.55 12.27
N GLN A 654 -22.77 -15.18 11.79
CA GLN A 654 -24.18 -14.85 12.11
C GLN A 654 -24.55 -14.93 13.61
N ASN A 655 -23.57 -15.17 14.49
CA ASN A 655 -23.69 -15.34 15.94
C ASN A 655 -22.38 -14.84 16.60
N ASN A 656 -22.09 -13.54 16.51
CA ASN A 656 -20.97 -12.96 17.23
C ASN A 656 -21.39 -12.60 18.65
N HIS A 657 -20.51 -12.94 19.59
CA HIS A 657 -20.65 -12.64 21.01
C HIS A 657 -20.52 -11.13 21.25
N LEU A 658 -21.64 -10.42 21.18
CA LEU A 658 -21.73 -9.05 21.61
C LEU A 658 -21.84 -9.06 23.14
N MET A 659 -20.79 -8.57 23.80
CA MET A 659 -20.79 -8.39 25.26
C MET A 659 -21.39 -7.02 25.56
N PHE A 660 -22.62 -7.01 26.04
CA PHE A 660 -23.24 -5.82 26.59
C PHE A 660 -23.00 -5.79 28.09
N VAL A 661 -22.38 -4.71 28.55
CA VAL A 661 -22.29 -4.43 29.96
C VAL A 661 -23.46 -3.51 30.29
N ARG A 662 -24.46 -4.06 30.98
CA ARG A 662 -25.56 -3.27 31.52
C ARG A 662 -25.21 -2.92 32.96
N TRP A 663 -25.37 -1.68 33.34
CA TRP A 663 -25.48 -1.34 34.74
C TRP A 663 -26.80 -0.66 35.02
N ILE A 664 -27.32 -0.88 36.22
CA ILE A 664 -28.47 -0.17 36.77
C ILE A 664 -28.00 0.35 38.12
N ASP A 665 -27.94 1.66 38.28
CA ASP A 665 -27.75 2.26 39.59
C ASP A 665 -28.96 1.88 40.48
N GLY A 666 -28.76 0.86 41.31
CA GLY A 666 -29.82 0.20 42.05
C GLY A 666 -30.25 0.99 43.28
N ASN A 667 -29.47 2.00 43.68
CA ASN A 667 -29.72 2.83 44.84
C ASN A 667 -29.96 4.32 44.48
N SER A 668 -29.83 4.68 43.20
CA SER A 668 -30.04 6.03 42.64
C SER A 668 -29.13 7.10 43.26
N ASP A 669 -27.92 6.72 43.69
CA ASP A 669 -26.94 7.62 44.29
C ASP A 669 -26.02 8.29 43.25
N GLY A 670 -26.15 7.93 41.97
CA GLY A 670 -25.36 8.43 40.85
C GLY A 670 -24.02 7.71 40.66
N LEU A 671 -23.74 6.64 41.43
CA LEU A 671 -22.52 5.84 41.37
C LEU A 671 -22.86 4.38 41.08
N VAL A 672 -22.19 3.79 40.09
CA VAL A 672 -22.39 2.38 39.73
C VAL A 672 -21.35 1.52 40.42
N GLN A 673 -21.79 0.58 41.26
CA GLN A 673 -20.91 -0.35 41.96
C GLN A 673 -20.75 -1.66 41.18
N SER A 674 -19.67 -2.41 41.43
CA SER A 674 -19.37 -3.65 40.69
C SER A 674 -20.48 -4.71 40.75
N GLY A 675 -21.30 -4.70 41.80
CA GLY A 675 -22.45 -5.60 41.96
C GLY A 675 -23.70 -5.19 41.19
N GLU A 676 -23.73 -3.97 40.66
CA GLU A 676 -24.82 -3.38 39.88
C GLU A 676 -24.58 -3.48 38.37
N ILE A 677 -23.44 -4.08 38.01
CA ILE A 677 -23.01 -4.34 36.65
C ILE A 677 -23.35 -5.79 36.30
N THR A 678 -24.20 -5.95 35.30
CA THR A 678 -24.54 -7.25 34.71
C THR A 678 -23.89 -7.37 33.35
N VAL A 679 -23.13 -8.44 33.14
CA VAL A 679 -22.60 -8.79 31.83
C VAL A 679 -23.65 -9.64 31.13
N GLU A 680 -24.24 -9.10 30.08
CA GLU A 680 -25.14 -9.82 29.19
C GLU A 680 -24.34 -10.28 27.97
N THR A 681 -24.09 -11.58 27.90
CA THR A 681 -23.52 -12.22 26.71
C THR A 681 -24.65 -12.69 25.81
N TYR A 682 -24.69 -12.19 24.57
CA TYR A 682 -25.53 -12.79 23.53
C TYR A 682 -24.71 -13.70 22.61
N ILE A 683 -25.31 -14.80 22.16
CA ILE A 683 -24.75 -15.74 21.17
C ILE A 683 -25.09 -15.21 19.78
#